data_AF-A0A8T8WLG3-F1
#
_entry.id   AF-A0A8T8WLG3-F1
#
_cell.length_a   1.000
_cell.length_b   1.000
_cell.length_c   1.000
_cell.angle_alpha   90.00
_cell.angle_beta   90.00
_cell.angle_gamma   90.00
#
_symmetry.space_group_name_H-M   'P 1'
#
loop_
_entity.id
_entity.type
_entity.pdbx_description
1 polymer ?
#
loop_
_entity_poly.entity_id
_entity_poly.type
_entity_poly.pdbx_seq_one_letter_code
_entity_poly.pdbx_strand_id
1 'polypeptide(L)'
;MPQPHPKKVAIIGAGPAGLVTAKTLLHHTTPGMFAPTIFEKTDRIGGLWATYRPETEGAGTGTRTRTRTRTAQHTSRTQTQPPRARAAVGVRPSMPTNLSRYTVAFSDFGWAEALRGDVAVPMFPRARQVSRYLDADGDGNTPTQQHRTEYFDYLVVASGYFARPFIPDIPGLIGVFAGERVVHSSAVQEIDELRALLERIQVNGSGAGKLVVVGGSMSGVEAASAVALHLSSMNPGPGQLEVHHICSRPFWTVPTYLPRSSPNQAPGTSVPFLPLDLVFYDRARRPPGPIEYAVGPLSPDQISRSNAWFGQLLGSEYARIGSFGISTEMQPSWVAIGNDYAEYVRAGAVKVTIGRVAQLTPSNDRASLEITLPNGETSVLDDVAAIILATGFTPSDSLAFLPPSVLSTLEYSPDDAFIPLILDHKGTSHFEIPDLGFVGFYRGPYWGVMEMQARSLAARWSPSPAEHPAPAHSPALADDEIGKETEREREQLRRLRNETRQRSQFPMGDYVGLMESFARALEISRLPIPDPTVDLDSDADADADQPNTLLDPVIPARYPDPYPYSPASASSPPPDDPTKTLTSLATTLSPTPRTASTGEASTAKATATAIFRALHGAWHFSRTTTTSQSEEFSAPIPEQSDNKTIESTTAGSATFHPRYVTLPGGGYEREYLYTETEFQDEPQSPPQAQLPRPDFTEPSRRSRIAPEDRRKRVVYRLRGDGVGSPSGDRKRSGQIQVWDCDAEAEAGGGDEGSAPPVERFAHGIQISQARLGVAGFDGGLGQKEVGGKDSGHRWYRVCGAGENSDGATWKYEFHLEGVSIIRWECVSETARLSGRKVTRTVYIR
;
A
#
# COMPACT_ATOMS: atom_id res chain seq x y z
N MET A 1 33.01 -43.84 -13.93
CA MET A 1 32.14 -44.01 -12.74
C MET A 1 30.71 -43.73 -13.15
N PRO A 2 29.69 -44.43 -12.62
CA PRO A 2 28.30 -44.06 -12.86
C PRO A 2 28.06 -42.65 -12.29
N GLN A 3 27.43 -41.78 -13.08
CA GLN A 3 26.96 -40.46 -12.62
C GLN A 3 26.04 -40.68 -11.40
N PRO A 4 26.22 -39.97 -10.27
CA PRO A 4 25.33 -40.12 -9.13
C PRO A 4 23.89 -39.76 -9.53
N HIS A 5 22.92 -40.55 -9.06
CA HIS A 5 21.51 -40.23 -9.29
C HIS A 5 21.13 -38.93 -8.58
N PRO A 6 20.31 -38.06 -9.20
CA PRO A 6 19.86 -36.82 -8.59
C PRO A 6 19.12 -37.10 -7.29
N LYS A 7 19.42 -36.31 -6.26
CA LYS A 7 18.72 -36.33 -4.97
C LYS A 7 17.30 -35.82 -5.15
N LYS A 8 16.30 -36.63 -4.80
CA LYS A 8 14.89 -36.27 -4.93
C LYS A 8 14.49 -35.31 -3.82
N VAL A 9 13.89 -34.18 -4.18
CA VAL A 9 13.43 -33.17 -3.21
C VAL A 9 11.92 -32.98 -3.34
N ALA A 10 11.16 -33.24 -2.27
CA ALA A 10 9.74 -32.91 -2.22
C ALA A 10 9.57 -31.45 -1.78
N ILE A 11 8.84 -30.66 -2.54
CA ILE A 11 8.53 -29.25 -2.21
C ILE A 11 7.03 -29.14 -2.01
N ILE A 12 6.59 -28.76 -0.80
CA ILE A 12 5.17 -28.65 -0.47
C ILE A 12 4.73 -27.20 -0.68
N GLY A 13 3.93 -26.95 -1.73
CA GLY A 13 3.38 -25.64 -2.11
C GLY A 13 4.04 -25.03 -3.34
N ALA A 14 3.24 -24.51 -4.27
CA ALA A 14 3.68 -23.84 -5.50
C ALA A 14 3.46 -22.31 -5.47
N GLY A 15 3.58 -21.69 -4.29
CA GLY A 15 3.68 -20.23 -4.17
C GLY A 15 5.08 -19.71 -4.52
N PRO A 16 5.36 -18.40 -4.33
CA PRO A 16 6.67 -17.81 -4.59
C PRO A 16 7.84 -18.59 -3.97
N ALA A 17 7.67 -19.04 -2.73
CA ALA A 17 8.67 -19.81 -1.98
C ALA A 17 9.00 -21.17 -2.63
N GLY A 18 7.99 -21.92 -3.06
CA GLY A 18 8.19 -23.24 -3.68
C GLY A 18 8.77 -23.13 -5.09
N LEU A 19 8.29 -22.14 -5.86
CA LEU A 19 8.80 -21.86 -7.20
C LEU A 19 10.27 -21.45 -7.17
N VAL A 20 10.66 -20.53 -6.27
CA VAL A 20 12.08 -20.13 -6.15
C VAL A 20 12.94 -21.28 -5.63
N THR A 21 12.42 -22.12 -4.73
CA THR A 21 13.14 -23.32 -4.26
C THR A 21 13.42 -24.29 -5.40
N ALA A 22 12.40 -24.62 -6.21
CA ALA A 22 12.57 -25.52 -7.35
C ALA A 22 13.57 -24.94 -8.36
N LYS A 23 13.44 -23.66 -8.69
CA LYS A 23 14.37 -22.93 -9.56
C LYS A 23 15.81 -23.02 -9.02
N THR A 24 16.03 -22.69 -7.76
CA THR A 24 17.35 -22.71 -7.13
C THR A 24 17.96 -24.11 -7.14
N LEU A 25 17.20 -25.15 -6.78
CA LEU A 25 17.71 -26.53 -6.80
C LEU A 25 18.07 -27.00 -8.22
N LEU A 26 17.32 -26.57 -9.24
CA LEU A 26 17.58 -26.94 -10.64
C LEU A 26 18.76 -26.19 -11.27
N HIS A 27 18.94 -24.91 -10.92
CA HIS A 27 19.78 -24.01 -11.69
C HIS A 27 20.98 -23.45 -10.93
N HIS A 28 20.93 -23.39 -9.59
CA HIS A 28 21.95 -22.77 -8.75
C HIS A 28 22.77 -23.81 -7.97
N THR A 29 22.77 -25.06 -8.46
CA THR A 29 23.55 -26.19 -7.92
C THR A 29 24.21 -26.92 -9.08
N THR A 30 25.07 -27.91 -8.80
CA THR A 30 25.66 -28.72 -9.86
C THR A 30 24.55 -29.37 -10.71
N PRO A 31 24.57 -29.24 -12.05
CA PRO A 31 23.53 -29.81 -12.89
C PRO A 31 23.30 -31.29 -12.62
N GLY A 32 22.04 -31.68 -12.43
CA GLY A 32 21.67 -33.06 -12.10
C GLY A 32 21.93 -33.49 -10.65
N MET A 33 22.29 -32.56 -9.76
CA MET A 33 22.44 -32.86 -8.33
C MET A 33 21.10 -33.11 -7.64
N PHE A 34 20.08 -32.31 -7.96
CA PHE A 34 18.75 -32.42 -7.37
C PHE A 34 17.66 -32.65 -8.43
N ALA A 35 16.61 -33.36 -8.03
CA ALA A 35 15.38 -33.56 -8.79
C ALA A 35 14.18 -33.11 -7.95
N PRO A 36 13.81 -31.82 -7.98
CA PRO A 36 12.68 -31.31 -7.21
C PRO A 36 11.33 -31.73 -7.81
N THR A 37 10.37 -32.04 -6.95
CA THR A 37 8.96 -32.28 -7.28
C THR A 37 8.09 -31.38 -6.39
N ILE A 38 7.29 -30.51 -7.01
CA ILE A 38 6.38 -29.62 -6.29
C ILE A 38 5.01 -30.28 -6.14
N PHE A 39 4.48 -30.25 -4.91
CA PHE A 39 3.13 -30.69 -4.57
C PHE A 39 2.27 -29.47 -4.22
N GLU A 40 1.31 -29.14 -5.09
CA GLU A 40 0.36 -28.04 -4.88
C GLU A 40 -1.04 -28.60 -4.64
N LYS A 41 -1.73 -28.07 -3.61
CA LYS A 41 -3.06 -28.54 -3.21
C LYS A 41 -4.17 -27.99 -4.11
N THR A 42 -3.94 -26.83 -4.71
CA THR A 42 -4.86 -26.16 -5.64
C THR A 42 -4.57 -26.55 -7.09
N ASP A 43 -5.42 -26.11 -8.01
CA ASP A 43 -5.27 -26.37 -9.45
C ASP A 43 -4.39 -25.33 -10.17
N ARG A 44 -3.77 -24.40 -9.42
CA ARG A 44 -2.93 -23.33 -9.95
C ARG A 44 -1.71 -23.06 -9.08
N ILE A 45 -0.64 -22.62 -9.72
CA ILE A 45 0.53 -22.08 -9.03
C ILE A 45 0.29 -20.62 -8.59
N GLY A 46 1.16 -20.12 -7.72
CA GLY A 46 1.12 -18.73 -7.21
C GLY A 46 0.70 -18.61 -5.75
N GLY A 47 0.12 -19.66 -5.15
CA GLY A 47 -0.30 -19.67 -3.74
C GLY A 47 -1.28 -18.54 -3.44
N LEU A 48 -0.96 -17.68 -2.45
CA LEU A 48 -1.78 -16.51 -2.09
C LEU A 48 -2.07 -15.59 -3.29
N TRP A 49 -1.14 -15.53 -4.26
CA TRP A 49 -1.20 -14.66 -5.43
C TRP A 49 -1.91 -15.31 -6.63
N ALA A 50 -2.39 -16.54 -6.50
CA ALA A 50 -3.14 -17.19 -7.57
C ALA A 50 -4.48 -16.47 -7.78
N THR A 51 -4.62 -15.74 -8.89
CA THR A 51 -5.86 -15.02 -9.24
C THR A 51 -6.55 -15.70 -10.41
N TYR A 52 -7.87 -15.91 -10.31
CA TYR A 52 -8.65 -16.45 -11.44
C TYR A 52 -8.85 -15.36 -12.50
N ARG A 53 -8.66 -15.71 -13.78
CA ARG A 53 -8.98 -14.82 -14.89
C ARG A 53 -10.51 -14.61 -14.94
N PRO A 54 -11.01 -13.37 -14.90
CA PRO A 54 -12.42 -13.13 -15.21
C PRO A 54 -12.67 -13.51 -16.68
N GLU A 55 -13.75 -14.26 -16.95
CA GLU A 55 -14.12 -14.78 -18.28
C GLU A 55 -14.44 -13.71 -19.34
N THR A 56 -14.34 -12.42 -19.01
CA THR A 56 -14.84 -11.31 -19.85
C THR A 56 -13.76 -10.57 -20.67
N GLU A 57 -12.47 -10.86 -20.54
CA GLU A 57 -11.41 -10.22 -21.34
C GLU A 57 -11.06 -11.00 -22.64
N GLY A 58 -12.04 -11.69 -23.24
CA GLY A 58 -11.88 -12.46 -24.48
C GLY A 58 -12.84 -12.11 -25.63
N ALA A 59 -13.69 -11.10 -25.48
CA ALA A 59 -14.59 -10.66 -26.55
C ALA A 59 -13.93 -9.59 -27.43
N GLY A 60 -12.91 -10.00 -28.18
CA GLY A 60 -12.23 -9.19 -29.20
C GLY A 60 -11.98 -10.03 -30.44
N THR A 61 -12.98 -10.08 -31.34
CA THR A 61 -12.87 -10.42 -32.77
C THR A 61 -12.07 -11.67 -33.14
N GLY A 62 -12.76 -12.80 -33.31
CA GLY A 62 -12.20 -13.98 -33.96
C GLY A 62 -13.13 -15.17 -33.89
N THR A 63 -14.02 -15.31 -34.88
CA THR A 63 -14.86 -16.48 -35.10
C THR A 63 -14.04 -17.78 -35.05
N ARG A 64 -14.21 -18.58 -33.99
CA ARG A 64 -13.96 -20.01 -34.05
C ARG A 64 -14.98 -20.75 -33.18
N THR A 65 -16.10 -21.05 -33.82
CA THR A 65 -17.13 -21.99 -33.36
C THR A 65 -16.50 -23.33 -32.98
N ARG A 66 -16.48 -23.66 -31.69
CA ARG A 66 -16.48 -25.07 -31.23
C ARG A 66 -17.79 -25.35 -30.52
N THR A 67 -18.73 -25.85 -31.31
CA THR A 67 -19.99 -26.43 -30.90
C THR A 67 -19.71 -27.60 -29.95
N ARG A 68 -19.98 -27.43 -28.64
CA ARG A 68 -20.26 -28.58 -27.76
C ARG A 68 -21.76 -28.59 -27.53
N THR A 69 -22.42 -29.49 -28.25
CA THR A 69 -23.81 -29.92 -28.04
C THR A 69 -23.97 -30.40 -26.59
N ARG A 70 -24.71 -29.64 -25.78
CA ARG A 70 -25.28 -30.12 -24.51
C ARG A 70 -26.61 -30.78 -24.83
N THR A 71 -26.63 -32.10 -24.89
CA THR A 71 -27.86 -32.87 -24.71
C THR A 71 -28.34 -32.68 -23.28
N ALA A 72 -29.54 -32.12 -23.17
CA ALA A 72 -30.27 -32.00 -21.92
C ALA A 72 -30.72 -33.40 -21.48
N GLN A 73 -30.33 -33.80 -20.26
CA GLN A 73 -31.10 -34.77 -19.49
C GLN A 73 -31.53 -34.11 -18.19
N HIS A 74 -32.83 -33.84 -18.17
CA HIS A 74 -33.60 -33.52 -16.98
C HIS A 74 -33.53 -34.70 -16.00
N THR A 75 -32.97 -34.48 -14.82
CA THR A 75 -33.36 -35.24 -13.62
C THR A 75 -33.44 -34.29 -12.43
N SER A 76 -34.53 -34.48 -11.68
CA SER A 76 -35.13 -33.67 -10.63
C SER A 76 -34.22 -33.26 -9.46
N ARG A 77 -34.40 -32.01 -9.01
CA ARG A 77 -34.03 -31.50 -7.68
C ARG A 77 -34.71 -32.30 -6.57
N THR A 78 -33.94 -32.74 -5.58
CA THR A 78 -34.34 -32.78 -4.16
C THR A 78 -33.12 -32.70 -3.25
N GLN A 79 -33.23 -31.87 -2.21
CA GLN A 79 -32.51 -31.89 -0.92
C GLN A 79 -31.08 -31.31 -0.79
N THR A 80 -31.07 -30.07 -0.27
CA THR A 80 -30.35 -29.63 0.94
C THR A 80 -28.89 -30.05 1.13
N GLN A 81 -27.97 -29.33 0.50
CA GLN A 81 -26.73 -28.89 1.14
C GLN A 81 -26.39 -27.48 0.61
N PRO A 82 -26.01 -26.51 1.47
CA PRO A 82 -25.43 -25.27 0.96
C PRO A 82 -24.12 -25.64 0.25
N PRO A 83 -23.80 -25.03 -0.91
CA PRO A 83 -22.51 -25.25 -1.54
C PRO A 83 -21.44 -24.79 -0.55
N ARG A 84 -20.59 -25.72 -0.08
CA ARG A 84 -19.35 -25.38 0.62
C ARG A 84 -18.52 -24.56 -0.36
N ALA A 85 -18.67 -23.23 -0.32
CA ALA A 85 -17.70 -22.33 -0.88
C ALA A 85 -16.40 -22.63 -0.13
N ARG A 86 -15.48 -23.37 -0.77
CA ARG A 86 -14.09 -23.39 -0.36
C ARG A 86 -13.66 -21.92 -0.38
N ALA A 87 -13.61 -21.28 0.79
CA ALA A 87 -13.07 -19.93 0.90
C ALA A 87 -11.63 -20.01 0.41
N ALA A 88 -11.40 -19.61 -0.85
CA ALA A 88 -10.07 -19.56 -1.41
C ALA A 88 -9.30 -18.53 -0.61
N VAL A 89 -8.25 -18.95 0.09
CA VAL A 89 -7.29 -18.05 0.72
C VAL A 89 -6.48 -17.44 -0.42
N GLY A 90 -6.95 -16.31 -0.93
CA GLY A 90 -6.32 -15.56 -2.03
C GLY A 90 -6.47 -14.07 -1.78
N VAL A 91 -5.75 -13.25 -2.55
CA VAL A 91 -5.93 -11.79 -2.58
C VAL A 91 -6.73 -11.36 -3.81
N ARG A 92 -7.49 -10.26 -3.68
CA ARG A 92 -8.26 -9.70 -4.80
C ARG A 92 -7.35 -9.37 -5.99
N PRO A 93 -7.76 -9.66 -7.25
CA PRO A 93 -6.92 -9.43 -8.43
C PRO A 93 -6.43 -7.98 -8.60
N SER A 94 -7.21 -7.02 -8.10
CA SER A 94 -6.93 -5.59 -8.19
C SER A 94 -6.01 -5.06 -7.07
N MET A 95 -5.73 -5.83 -6.02
CA MET A 95 -4.95 -5.40 -4.85
C MET A 95 -3.51 -5.07 -5.27
N PRO A 96 -2.98 -3.87 -4.99
CA PRO A 96 -1.56 -3.61 -5.14
C PRO A 96 -0.76 -4.36 -4.06
N THR A 97 0.49 -4.70 -4.36
CA THR A 97 1.45 -5.15 -3.36
C THR A 97 1.76 -4.04 -2.36
N ASN A 98 2.08 -4.42 -1.13
CA ASN A 98 2.50 -3.47 -0.09
C ASN A 98 3.94 -2.95 -0.30
N LEU A 99 4.78 -3.71 -1.03
CA LEU A 99 6.14 -3.32 -1.36
C LEU A 99 6.29 -3.13 -2.87
N SER A 100 7.33 -2.41 -3.28
CA SER A 100 7.54 -2.06 -4.68
C SER A 100 7.94 -3.27 -5.53
N ARG A 101 7.81 -3.11 -6.85
CA ARG A 101 8.30 -4.07 -7.84
C ARG A 101 9.78 -4.45 -7.68
N TYR A 102 10.59 -3.63 -6.99
CA TYR A 102 11.99 -3.93 -6.76
C TYR A 102 12.21 -4.98 -5.67
N THR A 103 11.34 -5.05 -4.67
CA THR A 103 11.46 -6.02 -3.56
C THR A 103 10.52 -7.21 -3.72
N VAL A 104 9.44 -7.06 -4.49
CA VAL A 104 8.55 -8.14 -4.93
C VAL A 104 9.04 -8.68 -6.27
N ALA A 105 10.24 -9.27 -6.28
CA ALA A 105 10.87 -9.90 -7.44
C ALA A 105 11.97 -10.86 -6.97
N PHE A 106 12.45 -11.71 -7.87
CA PHE A 106 13.66 -12.50 -7.67
C PHE A 106 14.86 -11.85 -8.35
N SER A 107 16.07 -12.17 -7.88
CA SER A 107 17.30 -11.45 -8.25
C SER A 107 17.60 -11.42 -9.75
N ASP A 108 17.20 -12.45 -10.49
CA ASP A 108 17.48 -12.70 -11.90
C ASP A 108 16.20 -12.87 -12.73
N PHE A 109 15.06 -12.41 -12.19
CA PHE A 109 13.80 -12.43 -12.92
C PHE A 109 13.03 -11.13 -12.66
N GLY A 110 13.22 -10.18 -13.57
CA GLY A 110 12.63 -8.86 -13.53
C GLY A 110 11.22 -8.82 -14.10
N TRP A 111 10.50 -7.76 -13.76
CA TRP A 111 9.11 -7.57 -14.19
C TRP A 111 8.92 -7.31 -15.69
N ALA A 112 9.94 -6.78 -16.36
CA ALA A 112 9.87 -6.45 -17.80
C ALA A 112 9.75 -7.71 -18.66
N GLU A 113 10.48 -8.77 -18.31
CA GLU A 113 10.47 -10.04 -19.04
C GLU A 113 9.25 -10.87 -18.68
N ALA A 114 8.89 -10.91 -17.40
CA ALA A 114 7.72 -11.63 -16.90
C ALA A 114 6.40 -11.23 -17.58
N LEU A 115 6.27 -9.97 -18.03
CA LEU A 115 5.08 -9.46 -18.70
C LEU A 115 5.26 -9.24 -20.21
N ARG A 116 6.30 -9.84 -20.81
CA ARG A 116 6.63 -9.79 -22.26
C ARG A 116 6.65 -8.38 -22.86
N GLY A 117 7.02 -7.37 -22.07
CA GLY A 117 7.13 -5.97 -22.53
C GLY A 117 5.81 -5.27 -22.92
N ASP A 118 4.67 -5.97 -22.95
CA ASP A 118 3.39 -5.44 -23.46
C ASP A 118 2.67 -4.50 -22.48
N VAL A 119 3.03 -4.51 -21.20
CA VAL A 119 2.33 -3.78 -20.15
C VAL A 119 3.30 -3.04 -19.24
N ALA A 120 3.15 -1.73 -19.12
CA ALA A 120 3.89 -0.95 -18.15
C ALA A 120 3.59 -1.42 -16.73
N VAL A 121 4.63 -1.88 -16.02
CA VAL A 121 4.49 -2.46 -14.68
C VAL A 121 4.42 -1.35 -13.65
N PRO A 122 3.35 -1.28 -12.84
CA PRO A 122 3.20 -0.24 -11.84
C PRO A 122 4.26 -0.37 -10.75
N MET A 123 4.51 0.71 -10.01
CA MET A 123 5.49 0.70 -8.93
C MET A 123 5.12 -0.34 -7.86
N PHE A 124 3.82 -0.53 -7.63
CA PHE A 124 3.24 -1.55 -6.77
C PHE A 124 2.39 -2.51 -7.62
N PRO A 125 2.96 -3.63 -8.10
CA PRO A 125 2.25 -4.63 -8.91
C PRO A 125 0.94 -5.07 -8.28
N ARG A 126 -0.10 -5.25 -9.10
CA ARG A 126 -1.37 -5.80 -8.63
C ARG A 126 -1.29 -7.32 -8.52
N ALA A 127 -2.10 -7.93 -7.67
CA ALA A 127 -2.13 -9.37 -7.46
C ALA A 127 -2.26 -10.16 -8.77
N ARG A 128 -3.09 -9.69 -9.72
CA ARG A 128 -3.20 -10.31 -11.06
C ARG A 128 -1.89 -10.28 -11.87
N GLN A 129 -1.07 -9.26 -11.67
CA GLN A 129 0.24 -9.13 -12.32
C GLN A 129 1.26 -10.01 -11.62
N VAL A 130 1.20 -10.12 -10.28
CA VAL A 130 2.00 -11.08 -9.52
C VAL A 130 1.67 -12.52 -9.92
N SER A 131 0.38 -12.86 -10.10
CA SER A 131 -0.05 -14.15 -10.63
C SER A 131 0.62 -14.43 -11.97
N ARG A 132 0.56 -13.48 -12.92
CA ARG A 132 1.21 -13.61 -14.23
C ARG A 132 2.73 -13.71 -14.16
N TYR A 133 3.35 -13.01 -13.21
CA TYR A 133 4.79 -13.09 -12.97
C TYR A 133 5.20 -14.51 -12.52
N LEU A 134 4.36 -15.18 -11.72
CA LEU A 134 4.64 -16.54 -11.22
C LEU A 134 4.20 -17.64 -12.21
N ASP A 135 3.33 -17.32 -13.17
CA ASP A 135 2.81 -18.25 -14.16
C ASP A 135 3.90 -18.61 -15.20
N ALA A 136 4.54 -19.76 -15.04
CA ALA A 136 5.10 -20.51 -16.17
C ALA A 136 3.95 -21.32 -16.80
N ASP A 137 3.80 -21.34 -18.12
CA ASP A 137 2.73 -22.06 -18.85
C ASP A 137 2.65 -23.53 -18.41
N GLY A 138 1.88 -23.80 -17.36
CA GLY A 138 1.57 -25.13 -16.84
C GLY A 138 0.15 -25.47 -17.26
N ASP A 139 0.02 -26.42 -18.19
CA ASP A 139 -1.29 -26.95 -18.57
C ASP A 139 -2.01 -27.44 -17.31
N GLY A 140 -3.16 -26.81 -17.04
CA GLY A 140 -4.02 -27.11 -15.90
C GLY A 140 -4.61 -28.51 -16.03
N ASN A 141 -3.81 -29.52 -15.68
CA ASN A 141 -4.30 -30.88 -15.60
C ASN A 141 -5.12 -31.00 -14.32
N THR A 142 -6.39 -31.36 -14.47
CA THR A 142 -7.30 -31.51 -13.34
C THR A 142 -6.75 -32.60 -12.42
N PRO A 143 -6.54 -32.33 -11.12
CA PRO A 143 -5.95 -33.34 -10.23
C PRO A 143 -6.88 -34.55 -10.13
N THR A 144 -6.47 -35.68 -10.71
CA THR A 144 -7.06 -36.96 -10.33
C THR A 144 -6.60 -37.26 -8.92
N GLN A 145 -7.54 -37.30 -7.96
CA GLN A 145 -7.27 -37.74 -6.59
C GLN A 145 -6.87 -39.22 -6.60
N GLN A 146 -5.60 -39.49 -6.84
CA GLN A 146 -5.01 -40.81 -6.71
C GLN A 146 -4.03 -40.75 -5.54
N HIS A 147 -4.26 -41.59 -4.53
CA HIS A 147 -3.30 -41.76 -3.44
C HIS A 147 -2.06 -42.45 -4.01
N ARG A 148 -0.90 -41.80 -3.87
CA ARG A 148 0.41 -42.33 -4.28
C ARG A 148 1.38 -42.20 -3.11
N THR A 149 2.34 -43.12 -3.05
CA THR A 149 3.42 -43.10 -2.08
C THR A 149 4.73 -43.06 -2.84
N GLU A 150 5.61 -42.14 -2.48
CA GLU A 150 6.92 -41.95 -3.08
C GLU A 150 7.93 -41.56 -2.00
N TYR A 151 9.20 -41.92 -2.20
CA TYR A 151 10.31 -41.61 -1.30
C TYR A 151 11.16 -40.47 -1.87
N PHE A 152 11.58 -39.57 -0.99
CA PHE A 152 12.41 -38.41 -1.28
C PHE A 152 13.62 -38.38 -0.34
N ASP A 153 14.73 -37.81 -0.81
CA ASP A 153 15.94 -37.60 0.01
C ASP A 153 15.76 -36.37 0.93
N TYR A 154 15.02 -35.35 0.48
CA TYR A 154 14.81 -34.10 1.21
C TYR A 154 13.35 -33.64 1.10
N LEU A 155 12.89 -32.90 2.11
CA LEU A 155 11.57 -32.27 2.15
C LEU A 155 11.71 -30.77 2.40
N VAL A 156 11.05 -29.94 1.59
CA VAL A 156 10.95 -28.49 1.79
C VAL A 156 9.49 -28.10 2.03
N VAL A 157 9.23 -27.49 3.19
CA VAL A 157 7.96 -26.86 3.51
C VAL A 157 7.94 -25.44 2.94
N ALA A 158 7.21 -25.26 1.84
CA ALA A 158 7.01 -23.99 1.14
C ALA A 158 5.53 -23.60 1.04
N SER A 159 4.70 -24.14 1.93
CA SER A 159 3.23 -24.01 1.95
C SER A 159 2.75 -22.62 2.42
N GLY A 160 3.68 -21.77 2.86
CA GLY A 160 3.42 -20.41 3.30
C GLY A 160 2.80 -20.33 4.70
N TYR A 161 2.76 -19.10 5.22
CA TYR A 161 2.41 -18.82 6.61
C TYR A 161 0.91 -18.52 6.83
N PHE A 162 0.25 -17.91 5.85
CA PHE A 162 -1.14 -17.45 5.95
C PHE A 162 -2.13 -18.53 5.49
N ALA A 163 -2.30 -19.58 6.29
CA ALA A 163 -3.01 -20.78 5.86
C ALA A 163 -4.50 -20.78 6.21
N ARG A 164 -4.85 -20.42 7.46
CA ARG A 164 -6.22 -20.49 7.98
C ARG A 164 -6.62 -19.16 8.63
N PRO A 165 -7.75 -18.52 8.24
CA PRO A 165 -8.28 -17.35 8.93
C PRO A 165 -8.34 -17.57 10.45
N PHE A 166 -7.82 -16.63 11.23
CA PHE A 166 -7.84 -16.72 12.68
C PHE A 166 -9.11 -16.03 13.22
N ILE A 167 -10.04 -16.82 13.76
CA ILE A 167 -11.21 -16.30 14.46
C ILE A 167 -10.92 -16.40 15.96
N PRO A 168 -10.78 -15.28 16.69
CA PRO A 168 -10.50 -15.32 18.12
C PRO A 168 -11.71 -15.85 18.89
N ASP A 169 -11.45 -16.56 19.99
CA ASP A 169 -12.48 -16.97 20.94
C ASP A 169 -12.87 -15.76 21.80
N ILE A 170 -13.86 -15.00 21.32
CA ILE A 170 -14.44 -13.86 22.04
C ILE A 170 -15.83 -14.28 22.52
N PRO A 171 -16.11 -14.22 23.84
CA PRO A 171 -17.43 -14.50 24.39
C PRO A 171 -18.55 -13.75 23.64
N GLY A 172 -19.57 -14.50 23.20
CA GLY A 172 -20.73 -13.97 22.48
C GLY A 172 -20.56 -13.76 20.96
N LEU A 173 -19.33 -13.80 20.42
CA LEU A 173 -19.06 -13.53 18.99
C LEU A 173 -19.80 -14.48 18.04
N ILE A 174 -19.90 -15.77 18.38
CA ILE A 174 -20.58 -16.78 17.56
C ILE A 174 -22.12 -16.64 17.66
N GLY A 175 -22.61 -16.09 18.77
CA GLY A 175 -24.04 -15.95 19.04
C GLY A 175 -24.69 -14.70 18.46
N VAL A 176 -23.92 -13.66 18.13
CA VAL A 176 -24.46 -12.43 17.53
C VAL A 176 -24.80 -12.61 16.05
N PHE A 177 -25.88 -11.96 15.61
CA PHE A 177 -26.33 -11.96 14.20
C PHE A 177 -26.54 -13.35 13.58
N ALA A 178 -26.70 -14.41 14.39
CA ALA A 178 -26.62 -15.81 13.94
C ALA A 178 -25.37 -16.13 13.08
N GLY A 179 -24.29 -15.35 13.23
CA GLY A 179 -23.05 -15.44 12.44
C GLY A 179 -23.08 -14.78 11.05
N GLU A 180 -24.23 -14.29 10.56
CA GLU A 180 -24.35 -13.84 9.15
C GLU A 180 -23.66 -12.50 8.84
N ARG A 181 -23.43 -11.70 9.89
CA ARG A 181 -22.82 -10.36 9.81
C ARG A 181 -21.48 -10.26 10.53
N VAL A 182 -20.89 -11.39 10.91
CA VAL A 182 -19.50 -11.48 11.36
C VAL A 182 -18.71 -12.17 10.26
N VAL A 183 -17.80 -11.43 9.64
CA VAL A 183 -16.99 -11.93 8.51
C VAL A 183 -15.52 -11.73 8.80
N HIS A 184 -14.68 -12.64 8.33
CA HIS A 184 -13.24 -12.41 8.32
C HIS A 184 -12.87 -11.50 7.14
N SER A 185 -11.79 -10.71 7.25
CA SER A 185 -11.36 -9.80 6.18
C SER A 185 -11.10 -10.50 4.85
N SER A 186 -10.73 -11.79 4.88
CA SER A 186 -10.57 -12.61 3.67
C SER A 186 -11.86 -12.87 2.90
N ALA A 187 -13.03 -12.61 3.49
CA ALA A 187 -14.34 -12.78 2.86
C ALA A 187 -14.93 -11.46 2.33
N VAL A 188 -14.22 -10.33 2.49
CA VAL A 188 -14.65 -9.01 2.02
C VAL A 188 -13.53 -8.41 1.19
N GLN A 189 -13.34 -8.92 -0.03
CA GLN A 189 -12.21 -8.54 -0.86
C GLN A 189 -12.60 -7.55 -1.97
N GLU A 190 -13.78 -7.74 -2.54
CA GLU A 190 -14.36 -6.95 -3.61
C GLU A 190 -15.59 -6.15 -3.13
N ILE A 191 -15.96 -5.17 -3.95
CA ILE A 191 -17.07 -4.26 -3.66
C ILE A 191 -18.39 -5.01 -3.48
N ASP A 192 -18.61 -6.10 -4.22
CA ASP A 192 -19.87 -6.83 -4.19
C ASP A 192 -20.05 -7.64 -2.90
N GLU A 193 -18.96 -8.18 -2.33
CA GLU A 193 -19.04 -8.83 -1.01
C GLU A 193 -19.30 -7.82 0.11
N LEU A 194 -18.69 -6.63 0.00
CA LEU A 194 -18.98 -5.53 0.92
C LEU A 194 -20.44 -5.08 0.80
N ARG A 195 -20.94 -4.88 -0.43
CA ARG A 195 -22.37 -4.57 -0.67
C ARG A 195 -23.27 -5.64 -0.08
N ALA A 196 -22.98 -6.91 -0.32
CA ALA A 196 -23.74 -8.02 0.24
C ALA A 196 -23.75 -8.02 1.78
N LEU A 197 -22.64 -7.64 2.43
CA LEU A 197 -22.60 -7.45 3.88
C LEU A 197 -23.51 -6.29 4.32
N LEU A 198 -23.49 -5.16 3.61
CA LEU A 198 -24.31 -3.99 3.94
C LEU A 198 -25.80 -4.22 3.68
N GLU A 199 -26.16 -4.94 2.62
CA GLU A 199 -27.54 -5.34 2.32
C GLU A 199 -28.13 -6.19 3.45
N ARG A 200 -27.35 -7.12 4.04
CA ARG A 200 -27.77 -7.92 5.21
C ARG A 200 -28.08 -7.07 6.45
N ILE A 201 -27.52 -5.87 6.55
CA ILE A 201 -27.82 -4.91 7.63
C ILE A 201 -29.17 -4.24 7.36
N GLN A 202 -29.40 -3.81 6.12
CA GLN A 202 -30.63 -3.11 5.72
C GLN A 202 -31.87 -4.01 5.74
N VAL A 203 -31.76 -5.26 5.29
CA VAL A 203 -32.89 -6.21 5.24
C VAL A 203 -33.44 -6.52 6.62
N ASN A 204 -32.60 -6.42 7.64
CA ASN A 204 -32.86 -6.93 8.98
C ASN A 204 -32.75 -5.81 10.05
N GLY A 205 -32.84 -4.53 9.67
CA GLY A 205 -32.66 -3.39 10.59
C GLY A 205 -32.93 -2.01 9.97
N SER A 206 -32.70 -0.94 10.74
CA SER A 206 -32.96 0.47 10.36
C SER A 206 -32.08 1.05 9.24
N GLY A 207 -31.11 0.29 8.71
CA GLY A 207 -30.10 0.78 7.76
C GLY A 207 -28.97 1.62 8.38
N ALA A 208 -29.11 2.05 9.64
CA ALA A 208 -28.10 2.80 10.41
C ALA A 208 -27.24 1.89 11.30
N GLY A 209 -26.24 2.44 11.99
CA GLY A 209 -25.49 1.79 13.08
C GLY A 209 -23.99 1.66 12.84
N LYS A 210 -23.31 0.82 13.63
CA LYS A 210 -21.84 0.78 13.65
C LYS A 210 -21.27 -0.47 12.95
N LEU A 211 -20.44 -0.25 11.94
CA LEU A 211 -19.59 -1.27 11.31
C LEU A 211 -18.26 -1.32 12.05
N VAL A 212 -17.97 -2.46 12.66
CA VAL A 212 -16.75 -2.62 13.47
C VAL A 212 -15.70 -3.44 12.71
N VAL A 213 -14.50 -2.90 12.55
CA VAL A 213 -13.32 -3.65 12.10
C VAL A 213 -12.46 -3.95 13.33
N VAL A 214 -12.08 -5.22 13.51
CA VAL A 214 -11.23 -5.65 14.64
C VAL A 214 -9.88 -6.13 14.13
N GLY A 215 -8.79 -5.45 14.50
CA GLY A 215 -7.42 -5.87 14.20
C GLY A 215 -6.54 -4.75 13.62
N GLY A 216 -5.57 -4.28 14.40
CA GLY A 216 -4.69 -3.14 14.03
C GLY A 216 -3.48 -3.50 13.16
N SER A 217 -3.70 -4.13 12.01
CA SER A 217 -2.63 -4.44 11.03
C SER A 217 -3.07 -4.12 9.60
N MET A 218 -2.29 -4.56 8.59
CA MET A 218 -2.51 -4.26 7.16
C MET A 218 -3.97 -4.46 6.73
N SER A 219 -4.52 -5.66 6.94
CA SER A 219 -5.90 -5.97 6.53
C SER A 219 -6.97 -5.16 7.26
N GLY A 220 -6.74 -4.75 8.51
CA GLY A 220 -7.71 -3.93 9.25
C GLY A 220 -7.76 -2.50 8.74
N VAL A 221 -6.58 -1.93 8.46
CA VAL A 221 -6.45 -0.61 7.82
C VAL A 221 -7.05 -0.60 6.41
N GLU A 222 -6.80 -1.63 5.61
CA GLU A 222 -7.41 -1.76 4.28
C GLU A 222 -8.91 -1.95 4.35
N ALA A 223 -9.41 -2.84 5.22
CA ALA A 223 -10.85 -3.09 5.36
C ALA A 223 -11.59 -1.83 5.82
N ALA A 224 -11.09 -1.13 6.85
CA ALA A 224 -11.69 0.11 7.33
C ALA A 224 -11.71 1.19 6.23
N SER A 225 -10.61 1.33 5.47
CA SER A 225 -10.54 2.27 4.35
C SER A 225 -11.50 1.91 3.21
N ALA A 226 -11.65 0.62 2.89
CA ALA A 226 -12.55 0.15 1.85
C ALA A 226 -14.02 0.40 2.22
N VAL A 227 -14.38 0.15 3.49
CA VAL A 227 -15.72 0.47 4.02
C VAL A 227 -15.97 1.98 3.95
N ALA A 228 -15.02 2.80 4.42
CA ALA A 228 -15.15 4.26 4.39
C ALA A 228 -15.31 4.80 2.96
N LEU A 229 -14.51 4.31 2.01
CA LEU A 229 -14.64 4.66 0.58
C LEU A 229 -16.02 4.30 0.03
N HIS A 230 -16.51 3.11 0.38
CA HIS A 230 -17.81 2.63 -0.09
C HIS A 230 -18.95 3.52 0.42
N LEU A 231 -18.96 3.80 1.73
CA LEU A 231 -19.94 4.69 2.35
C LEU A 231 -19.88 6.10 1.75
N SER A 232 -18.68 6.64 1.53
CA SER A 232 -18.48 7.95 0.89
C SER A 232 -19.00 8.00 -0.55
N SER A 233 -19.00 6.86 -1.27
CA SER A 233 -19.45 6.77 -2.66
C SER A 233 -20.98 6.67 -2.82
N MET A 234 -21.73 6.36 -1.75
CA MET A 234 -23.15 6.03 -1.86
C MET A 234 -24.13 7.23 -1.80
N ASN A 235 -23.67 8.48 -1.70
CA ASN A 235 -24.50 9.69 -1.49
C ASN A 235 -25.48 9.53 -0.30
N PRO A 236 -25.14 9.97 0.92
CA PRO A 236 -25.84 9.56 2.13
C PRO A 236 -27.31 10.01 2.14
N GLY A 237 -28.23 9.04 2.25
CA GLY A 237 -29.58 9.23 2.76
C GLY A 237 -29.60 9.21 4.30
N PRO A 238 -30.71 9.65 4.94
CA PRO A 238 -30.81 9.70 6.41
C PRO A 238 -30.76 8.30 7.05
N GLY A 239 -29.92 8.12 8.09
CA GLY A 239 -29.73 6.84 8.81
C GLY A 239 -28.32 6.24 8.67
N GLN A 240 -27.26 7.03 8.88
CA GLN A 240 -25.89 6.73 8.45
C GLN A 240 -25.19 5.59 9.22
N LEU A 241 -24.46 4.74 8.49
CA LEU A 241 -23.52 3.78 9.06
C LEU A 241 -22.21 4.47 9.45
N GLU A 242 -21.64 4.10 10.59
CA GLU A 242 -20.34 4.58 11.06
C GLU A 242 -19.27 3.48 11.02
N VAL A 243 -18.03 3.82 10.66
CA VAL A 243 -16.91 2.88 10.71
C VAL A 243 -16.13 3.05 12.01
N HIS A 244 -16.05 1.99 12.80
CA HIS A 244 -15.25 1.91 14.02
C HIS A 244 -14.14 0.88 13.84
N HIS A 245 -12.89 1.26 14.08
CA HIS A 245 -11.73 0.36 13.96
C HIS A 245 -11.08 0.18 15.32
N ILE A 246 -11.07 -1.06 15.81
CA ILE A 246 -10.59 -1.42 17.15
C ILE A 246 -9.26 -2.15 17.04
N CYS A 247 -8.26 -1.62 17.74
CA CYS A 247 -6.87 -2.06 17.65
C CYS A 247 -6.31 -2.36 19.04
N SER A 248 -5.83 -3.60 19.25
CA SER A 248 -5.33 -4.01 20.57
C SER A 248 -3.85 -3.66 20.83
N ARG A 249 -3.15 -3.10 19.84
CA ARG A 249 -1.73 -2.72 19.96
C ARG A 249 -1.49 -1.35 19.35
N PRO A 250 -0.46 -0.61 19.82
CA PRO A 250 -0.04 0.62 19.18
C PRO A 250 0.38 0.37 17.73
N PHE A 251 0.05 1.28 16.82
CA PHE A 251 0.46 1.16 15.42
C PHE A 251 0.56 2.50 14.70
N TRP A 252 1.37 2.51 13.66
CA TRP A 252 1.50 3.57 12.68
C TRP A 252 0.83 3.14 11.37
N THR A 253 0.15 4.07 10.72
CA THR A 253 -0.20 3.95 9.30
C THR A 253 0.82 4.68 8.46
N VAL A 254 1.27 4.09 7.36
CA VAL A 254 2.32 4.64 6.50
C VAL A 254 1.84 4.64 5.05
N PRO A 255 1.94 5.77 4.32
CA PRO A 255 1.62 5.81 2.90
C PRO A 255 2.70 5.11 2.06
N THR A 256 2.37 4.77 0.81
CA THR A 256 3.28 4.00 -0.05
C THR A 256 4.47 4.80 -0.57
N TYR A 257 4.37 6.13 -0.57
CA TYR A 257 5.44 7.04 -0.98
C TYR A 257 5.83 7.98 0.17
N LEU A 258 7.13 8.04 0.44
CA LEU A 258 7.72 8.77 1.56
C LEU A 258 8.77 9.77 1.06
N PRO A 259 8.85 10.97 1.65
CA PRO A 259 9.91 11.92 1.32
C PRO A 259 11.25 11.38 1.82
N ARG A 260 12.30 11.51 1.01
CA ARG A 260 13.66 11.16 1.42
C ARG A 260 14.61 12.32 1.23
N SER A 261 14.94 12.98 2.33
CA SER A 261 15.93 14.05 2.39
C SER A 261 17.12 13.67 3.26
N SER A 262 18.33 14.09 2.91
CA SER A 262 19.55 13.82 3.69
C SER A 262 19.70 14.81 4.85
N PRO A 263 20.24 14.42 6.02
CA PRO A 263 20.38 15.29 7.20
C PRO A 263 20.97 16.68 6.90
N ASN A 264 22.02 16.74 6.08
CA ASN A 264 22.75 17.97 5.75
C ASN A 264 22.32 18.58 4.40
N GLN A 265 21.13 18.22 3.90
CA GLN A 265 20.65 18.68 2.61
C GLN A 265 20.32 20.18 2.64
N ALA A 266 20.90 20.95 1.71
CA ALA A 266 20.69 22.40 1.66
C ALA A 266 19.23 22.78 1.36
N PRO A 267 18.70 23.87 1.94
CA PRO A 267 17.38 24.38 1.60
C PRO A 267 17.21 24.67 0.10
N GLY A 268 15.98 24.54 -0.41
CA GLY A 268 15.64 24.77 -1.81
C GLY A 268 16.01 23.63 -2.77
N THR A 269 16.74 22.62 -2.31
CA THR A 269 17.12 21.45 -3.13
C THR A 269 15.96 20.47 -3.32
N SER A 270 16.00 19.69 -4.40
CA SER A 270 14.96 18.70 -4.74
C SER A 270 14.94 17.55 -3.74
N VAL A 271 13.75 17.12 -3.34
CA VAL A 271 13.50 15.99 -2.44
C VAL A 271 12.64 14.97 -3.17
N PRO A 272 13.13 13.76 -3.45
CA PRO A 272 12.32 12.72 -4.06
C PRO A 272 11.33 12.13 -3.04
N PHE A 273 10.13 11.82 -3.54
CA PHE A 273 9.22 10.89 -2.87
C PHE A 273 9.49 9.50 -3.44
N LEU A 274 9.82 8.55 -2.56
CA LEU A 274 10.25 7.21 -2.94
C LEU A 274 9.30 6.14 -2.39
N PRO A 275 9.21 4.98 -3.05
CA PRO A 275 8.54 3.81 -2.48
C PRO A 275 9.03 3.51 -1.07
N LEU A 276 8.10 3.16 -0.17
CA LEU A 276 8.37 3.03 1.26
C LEU A 276 9.49 2.02 1.59
N ASP A 277 9.58 0.95 0.82
CA ASP A 277 10.54 -0.14 0.99
C ASP A 277 11.96 0.31 0.64
N LEU A 278 12.14 1.17 -0.37
CA LEU A 278 13.44 1.78 -0.67
C LEU A 278 13.90 2.74 0.44
N VAL A 279 12.97 3.32 1.20
CA VAL A 279 13.27 4.17 2.37
C VAL A 279 13.51 3.32 3.63
N PHE A 280 12.78 2.22 3.79
CA PHE A 280 12.87 1.34 4.96
C PHE A 280 14.10 0.44 4.91
N TYR A 281 14.45 -0.06 3.71
CA TYR A 281 15.52 -1.03 3.50
C TYR A 281 16.82 -0.39 3.00
N ASP A 282 17.04 0.87 3.34
CA ASP A 282 18.26 1.62 3.04
C ASP A 282 19.40 1.21 4.00
N ARG A 283 20.51 0.71 3.46
CA ARG A 283 21.70 0.31 4.23
C ARG A 283 22.34 1.49 4.94
N ALA A 284 22.25 2.69 4.38
CA ALA A 284 22.81 3.90 4.97
C ALA A 284 22.19 4.26 6.34
N ARG A 285 21.09 3.60 6.72
CA ARG A 285 20.45 3.73 8.03
C ARG A 285 21.07 2.85 9.12
N ARG A 286 21.93 1.91 8.74
CA ARG A 286 22.62 1.03 9.68
C ARG A 286 23.89 1.72 10.20
N PRO A 287 24.29 1.44 11.45
CA PRO A 287 25.59 1.87 11.95
C PRO A 287 26.72 1.36 11.04
N PRO A 288 27.87 2.07 10.98
CA PRO A 288 29.05 1.59 10.26
C PRO A 288 29.46 0.18 10.71
N GLY A 289 29.94 -0.64 9.77
CA GLY A 289 30.40 -2.01 10.02
C GLY A 289 29.51 -3.09 9.37
N PRO A 290 29.81 -4.37 9.62
CA PRO A 290 29.02 -5.48 9.11
C PRO A 290 27.57 -5.42 9.62
N ILE A 291 26.63 -5.49 8.68
CA ILE A 291 25.21 -5.58 9.01
C ILE A 291 24.88 -7.04 9.30
N GLU A 292 24.36 -7.33 10.49
CA GLU A 292 23.92 -8.66 10.89
C GLU A 292 22.40 -8.73 11.11
N TYR A 293 21.85 -9.91 10.88
CA TYR A 293 20.47 -10.24 11.22
C TYR A 293 20.24 -10.13 12.73
N ALA A 294 19.37 -9.20 13.12
CA ALA A 294 18.92 -9.06 14.51
C ALA A 294 17.58 -9.78 14.73
N VAL A 295 17.58 -10.75 15.64
CA VAL A 295 16.38 -11.42 16.14
C VAL A 295 16.30 -11.32 17.66
N GLY A 296 15.13 -10.98 18.17
CA GLY A 296 14.88 -10.92 19.62
C GLY A 296 13.90 -9.81 20.03
N PRO A 297 13.59 -9.74 21.33
CA PRO A 297 12.73 -8.70 21.90
C PRO A 297 13.34 -7.30 21.70
N LEU A 298 12.49 -6.31 21.42
CA LEU A 298 12.95 -4.94 21.22
C LEU A 298 13.10 -4.21 22.57
N SER A 299 14.24 -3.53 22.74
CA SER A 299 14.47 -2.70 23.92
C SER A 299 13.62 -1.42 23.90
N PRO A 300 13.32 -0.82 25.06
CA PRO A 300 12.71 0.50 25.18
C PRO A 300 13.32 1.57 24.26
N ASP A 301 14.65 1.62 24.17
CA ASP A 301 15.36 2.59 23.34
C ASP A 301 15.18 2.34 21.84
N GLN A 302 15.08 1.08 21.42
CA GLN A 302 14.77 0.73 20.03
C GLN A 302 13.34 1.14 19.68
N ILE A 303 12.38 0.88 20.57
CA ILE A 303 10.97 1.27 20.40
C ILE A 303 10.84 2.79 20.32
N SER A 304 11.44 3.51 21.27
CA SER A 304 11.42 4.97 21.32
C SER A 304 12.05 5.60 20.07
N ARG A 305 13.23 5.13 19.65
CA ARG A 305 13.89 5.62 18.42
C ARG A 305 13.06 5.33 17.17
N SER A 306 12.44 4.16 17.07
CA SER A 306 11.57 3.83 15.93
C SER A 306 10.36 4.77 15.86
N ASN A 307 9.68 5.02 16.99
CA ASN A 307 8.54 5.95 17.05
C ASN A 307 8.94 7.40 16.75
N ALA A 308 10.06 7.87 17.32
CA ALA A 308 10.59 9.20 17.03
C ALA A 308 10.92 9.35 15.53
N TRP A 309 11.51 8.32 14.93
CA TRP A 309 11.83 8.30 13.51
C TRP A 309 10.56 8.37 12.64
N PHE A 310 9.50 7.62 12.96
CA PHE A 310 8.21 7.74 12.26
C PHE A 310 7.59 9.14 12.40
N GLY A 311 7.63 9.73 13.59
CA GLY A 311 7.14 11.11 13.80
C GLY A 311 7.90 12.14 12.96
N GLN A 312 9.23 12.02 12.86
CA GLN A 312 10.04 12.89 12.01
C GLN A 312 9.77 12.69 10.52
N LEU A 313 9.65 11.43 10.08
CA LEU A 313 9.44 11.08 8.67
C LEU A 313 8.05 11.51 8.17
N LEU A 314 7.01 11.28 8.97
CA LEU A 314 5.62 11.51 8.55
C LEU A 314 5.14 12.94 8.84
N GLY A 315 5.79 13.66 9.74
CA GLY A 315 5.41 15.02 10.15
C GLY A 315 4.39 15.01 11.29
N SER A 316 4.34 16.10 12.05
CA SER A 316 3.53 16.19 13.27
C SER A 316 2.02 16.05 12.97
N GLU A 317 1.52 16.72 11.93
CA GLU A 317 0.11 16.66 11.56
C GLU A 317 -0.34 15.28 11.06
N TYR A 318 0.54 14.52 10.41
CA TYR A 318 0.22 13.14 10.05
C TYR A 318 0.28 12.23 11.27
N ALA A 319 1.25 12.41 12.17
CA ALA A 319 1.38 11.60 13.37
C ALA A 319 0.14 11.68 14.27
N ARG A 320 -0.55 12.83 14.33
CA ARG A 320 -1.80 12.99 15.09
C ARG A 320 -2.94 12.08 14.62
N ILE A 321 -2.96 11.73 13.35
CA ILE A 321 -4.06 10.97 12.69
C ILE A 321 -3.63 9.60 12.17
N GLY A 322 -2.33 9.33 12.16
CA GLY A 322 -1.73 8.11 11.61
C GLY A 322 -0.90 7.36 12.64
N SER A 323 -0.96 7.76 13.92
CA SER A 323 -0.32 7.08 15.04
C SER A 323 -1.35 6.86 16.15
N PHE A 324 -1.44 5.64 16.66
CA PHE A 324 -2.44 5.28 17.65
C PHE A 324 -1.81 4.48 18.77
N GLY A 325 -2.10 4.87 20.02
CA GLY A 325 -1.62 4.16 21.22
C GLY A 325 -0.13 4.33 21.54
N ILE A 326 0.60 5.21 20.84
CA ILE A 326 2.07 5.33 20.86
C ILE A 326 2.65 5.89 22.18
N SER A 327 1.82 6.29 23.16
CA SER A 327 2.26 6.98 24.39
C SER A 327 1.88 6.29 25.70
N THR A 328 1.23 5.12 25.68
CA THR A 328 0.55 4.56 26.88
C THR A 328 1.30 3.41 27.56
N GLU A 329 2.02 2.59 26.80
CA GLU A 329 2.90 1.53 27.32
C GLU A 329 4.09 1.38 26.35
N MET A 330 5.31 1.14 26.85
CA MET A 330 6.47 0.88 25.98
C MET A 330 6.38 -0.50 25.32
N GLN A 331 5.54 -0.60 24.29
CA GLN A 331 5.43 -1.76 23.41
C GLN A 331 5.84 -1.37 21.97
N PRO A 332 6.38 -2.31 21.19
CA PRO A 332 6.66 -2.07 19.78
C PRO A 332 5.41 -1.70 19.01
N SER A 333 5.47 -0.57 18.33
CA SER A 333 4.41 -0.12 17.42
C SER A 333 4.40 -0.99 16.17
N TRP A 334 3.22 -1.44 15.78
CA TRP A 334 3.03 -2.09 14.50
C TRP A 334 3.00 -1.08 13.37
N VAL A 335 3.15 -1.56 12.14
CA VAL A 335 3.04 -0.77 10.92
C VAL A 335 1.93 -1.36 10.06
N ALA A 336 1.08 -0.48 9.55
CA ALA A 336 0.13 -0.78 8.50
C ALA A 336 0.37 0.18 7.32
N ILE A 337 0.36 -0.35 6.11
CA ILE A 337 0.54 0.41 4.89
C ILE A 337 -0.85 0.74 4.36
N GLY A 338 -1.10 2.03 4.13
CA GLY A 338 -2.38 2.52 3.68
C GLY A 338 -2.26 3.97 3.27
N ASN A 339 -2.55 4.26 2.00
CA ASN A 339 -2.46 5.62 1.52
C ASN A 339 -3.52 6.51 2.17
N ASP A 340 -4.79 6.08 2.19
CA ASP A 340 -5.89 6.99 2.48
C ASP A 340 -6.44 6.86 3.92
N TYR A 341 -6.02 5.82 4.67
CA TYR A 341 -6.56 5.51 5.99
C TYR A 341 -6.48 6.67 6.98
N ALA A 342 -5.28 7.26 7.17
CA ALA A 342 -5.11 8.37 8.10
C ALA A 342 -5.99 9.56 7.72
N GLU A 343 -6.20 9.78 6.42
CA GLU A 343 -7.06 10.84 5.93
C GLU A 343 -8.54 10.56 6.19
N TYR A 344 -9.00 9.29 6.14
CA TYR A 344 -10.34 8.92 6.62
C TYR A 344 -10.50 9.15 8.12
N VAL A 345 -9.44 8.93 8.92
CA VAL A 345 -9.45 9.28 10.35
C VAL A 345 -9.54 10.79 10.54
N ARG A 346 -8.73 11.56 9.80
CA ARG A 346 -8.78 13.04 9.80
C ARG A 346 -10.18 13.55 9.47
N ALA A 347 -10.85 12.96 8.48
CA ALA A 347 -12.21 13.33 8.07
C ALA A 347 -13.31 12.82 9.00
N GLY A 348 -12.98 12.04 10.05
CA GLY A 348 -13.95 11.42 10.96
C GLY A 348 -14.75 10.26 10.36
N ALA A 349 -14.41 9.82 9.14
CA ALA A 349 -15.05 8.70 8.46
C ALA A 349 -14.67 7.34 9.07
N VAL A 350 -13.52 7.25 9.72
CA VAL A 350 -13.08 6.10 10.51
C VAL A 350 -12.76 6.55 11.93
N LYS A 351 -13.47 5.99 12.92
CA LYS A 351 -13.26 6.24 14.34
C LYS A 351 -12.40 5.12 14.92
N VAL A 352 -11.28 5.46 15.56
CA VAL A 352 -10.29 4.47 16.03
C VAL A 352 -10.34 4.36 17.55
N THR A 353 -10.36 3.13 18.06
CA THR A 353 -10.27 2.84 19.50
C THR A 353 -9.11 1.91 19.75
N ILE A 354 -8.18 2.32 20.62
CA ILE A 354 -7.12 1.45 21.11
C ILE A 354 -7.67 0.67 22.30
N GLY A 355 -7.73 -0.64 22.17
CA GLY A 355 -8.28 -1.55 23.17
C GLY A 355 -8.48 -2.96 22.62
N ARG A 356 -8.75 -3.90 23.52
CA ARG A 356 -9.03 -5.29 23.19
C ARG A 356 -10.52 -5.56 23.34
N VAL A 357 -11.14 -6.11 22.30
CA VAL A 357 -12.51 -6.62 22.40
C VAL A 357 -12.54 -7.76 23.42
N ALA A 358 -13.35 -7.59 24.46
CA ALA A 358 -13.48 -8.54 25.56
C ALA A 358 -14.69 -9.46 25.40
N GLN A 359 -15.84 -8.90 25.04
CA GLN A 359 -17.11 -9.63 24.94
C GLN A 359 -18.08 -8.93 23.98
N LEU A 360 -18.99 -9.72 23.41
CA LEU A 360 -20.18 -9.25 22.71
C LEU A 360 -21.44 -9.68 23.43
N THR A 361 -22.39 -8.76 23.52
CA THR A 361 -23.73 -9.04 24.03
C THR A 361 -24.76 -8.73 22.94
N PRO A 362 -25.59 -9.70 22.51
CA PRO A 362 -26.67 -9.45 21.57
C PRO A 362 -27.67 -8.44 22.12
N SER A 363 -28.18 -7.56 21.26
CA SER A 363 -29.23 -6.60 21.56
C SER A 363 -30.17 -6.52 20.35
N ASN A 364 -31.20 -7.38 20.31
CA ASN A 364 -32.10 -7.55 19.16
C ASN A 364 -31.33 -7.84 17.84
N ASP A 365 -31.50 -7.00 16.81
CA ASP A 365 -30.78 -7.06 15.52
C ASP A 365 -29.37 -6.44 15.58
N ARG A 366 -28.94 -5.99 16.77
CA ARG A 366 -27.68 -5.30 17.06
C ARG A 366 -26.85 -6.07 18.09
N ALA A 367 -25.66 -5.55 18.34
CA ALA A 367 -24.81 -6.00 19.44
C ALA A 367 -24.21 -4.81 20.20
N SER A 368 -23.90 -5.05 21.47
CA SER A 368 -23.02 -4.20 22.27
C SER A 368 -21.67 -4.89 22.41
N LEU A 369 -20.61 -4.13 22.15
CA LEU A 369 -19.24 -4.60 22.14
C LEU A 369 -18.48 -4.01 23.33
N GLU A 370 -17.96 -4.88 24.19
CA GLU A 370 -17.13 -4.47 25.32
C GLU A 370 -15.66 -4.43 24.91
N ILE A 371 -14.99 -3.32 25.22
CA ILE A 371 -13.60 -3.05 24.86
C ILE A 371 -12.82 -2.74 26.13
N THR A 372 -11.85 -3.60 26.47
CA THR A 372 -10.85 -3.31 27.50
C THR A 372 -9.82 -2.33 26.96
N LEU A 373 -9.79 -1.13 27.51
CA LEU A 373 -8.85 -0.07 27.16
C LEU A 373 -7.45 -0.33 27.78
N PRO A 374 -6.38 0.31 27.27
CA PRO A 374 -5.02 0.15 27.80
C PRO A 374 -4.87 0.49 29.28
N ASN A 375 -5.69 1.39 29.81
CA ASN A 375 -5.71 1.75 31.23
C ASN A 375 -6.44 0.73 32.12
N GLY A 376 -6.97 -0.35 31.54
CA GLY A 376 -7.76 -1.37 32.22
C GLY A 376 -9.24 -1.04 32.36
N GLU A 377 -9.67 0.16 31.97
CA GLU A 377 -11.09 0.54 31.97
C GLU A 377 -11.83 -0.16 30.84
N THR A 378 -13.15 -0.25 31.00
CA THR A 378 -14.04 -0.85 30.02
C THR A 378 -14.81 0.23 29.30
N SER A 379 -14.77 0.20 27.97
CA SER A 379 -15.60 1.02 27.09
C SER A 379 -16.62 0.13 26.39
N VAL A 380 -17.87 0.59 26.29
CA VAL A 380 -18.94 -0.14 25.61
C VAL A 380 -19.31 0.59 24.34
N LEU A 381 -19.36 -0.14 23.23
CA LEU A 381 -19.82 0.35 21.93
C LEU A 381 -21.13 -0.34 21.57
N ASP A 382 -22.25 0.37 21.72
CA ASP A 382 -23.59 -0.13 21.39
C ASP A 382 -23.92 -0.01 19.90
N ASP A 383 -25.06 -0.56 19.48
CA ASP A 383 -25.60 -0.44 18.10
C ASP A 383 -24.64 -0.95 17.01
N VAL A 384 -23.89 -2.01 17.32
CA VAL A 384 -23.05 -2.70 16.34
C VAL A 384 -23.94 -3.46 15.36
N ALA A 385 -23.74 -3.17 14.08
CA ALA A 385 -24.53 -3.68 12.96
C ALA A 385 -23.89 -4.91 12.30
N ALA A 386 -22.57 -4.89 12.16
CA ALA A 386 -21.76 -5.94 11.56
C ALA A 386 -20.29 -5.81 12.01
N ILE A 387 -19.54 -6.91 11.86
CA ILE A 387 -18.15 -7.02 12.31
C ILE A 387 -17.28 -7.64 11.21
N ILE A 388 -16.17 -6.97 10.90
CA ILE A 388 -15.10 -7.48 10.05
C ILE A 388 -13.91 -7.82 10.94
N LEU A 389 -13.61 -9.10 11.08
CA LEU A 389 -12.46 -9.62 11.80
C LEU A 389 -11.24 -9.58 10.88
N ALA A 390 -10.36 -8.61 11.11
CA ALA A 390 -9.05 -8.49 10.49
C ALA A 390 -7.96 -9.06 11.42
N THR A 391 -8.24 -10.22 11.99
CA THR A 391 -7.49 -10.86 13.07
C THR A 391 -6.36 -11.77 12.60
N GLY A 392 -6.10 -11.80 11.29
CA GLY A 392 -4.95 -12.47 10.68
C GLY A 392 -5.21 -13.95 10.39
N PHE A 393 -4.13 -14.72 10.26
CA PHE A 393 -4.19 -16.13 9.89
C PHE A 393 -3.24 -16.93 10.78
N THR A 394 -3.55 -18.22 10.94
CA THR A 394 -2.67 -19.20 11.56
C THR A 394 -1.99 -20.06 10.50
N PRO A 395 -0.77 -20.57 10.76
CA PRO A 395 -0.06 -21.47 9.87
C PRO A 395 -0.43 -22.95 10.09
N SER A 396 -1.41 -23.25 10.94
CA SER A 396 -1.77 -24.62 11.36
C SER A 396 -2.01 -25.58 10.19
N ASP A 397 -2.79 -25.18 9.18
CA ASP A 397 -3.05 -26.00 7.99
C ASP A 397 -1.79 -26.24 7.13
N SER A 398 -0.80 -25.34 7.20
CA SER A 398 0.48 -25.50 6.50
C SER A 398 1.42 -26.48 7.19
N LEU A 399 1.14 -26.89 8.43
CA LEU A 399 1.95 -27.80 9.23
C LEU A 399 1.26 -29.13 9.54
N ALA A 400 -0.06 -29.22 9.34
CA ALA A 400 -0.89 -30.36 9.74
C ALA A 400 -0.50 -31.71 9.10
N PHE A 401 0.31 -31.70 8.04
CA PHE A 401 0.81 -32.92 7.40
C PHE A 401 2.09 -33.48 8.07
N LEU A 402 2.76 -32.70 8.92
CA LEU A 402 3.95 -33.17 9.63
C LEU A 402 3.56 -34.10 10.79
N PRO A 403 4.27 -35.22 11.00
CA PRO A 403 4.00 -36.12 12.12
C PRO A 403 4.18 -35.44 13.49
N PRO A 404 3.47 -35.89 14.54
CA PRO A 404 3.61 -35.34 15.90
C PRO A 404 5.04 -35.36 16.44
N SER A 405 5.84 -36.39 16.11
CA SER A 405 7.26 -36.46 16.52
C SER A 405 8.09 -35.34 15.90
N VAL A 406 7.90 -35.06 14.62
CA VAL A 406 8.57 -33.96 13.92
C VAL A 406 8.13 -32.61 14.49
N LEU A 407 6.83 -32.41 14.68
CA LEU A 407 6.29 -31.19 15.30
C LEU A 407 6.84 -30.97 16.72
N SER A 408 7.03 -32.04 17.49
CA SER A 408 7.64 -31.98 18.82
C SER A 408 9.10 -31.52 18.74
N THR A 409 9.89 -32.06 17.82
CA THR A 409 11.29 -31.63 17.61
C THR A 409 11.40 -30.17 17.18
N LEU A 410 10.45 -29.69 16.35
CA LEU A 410 10.38 -28.29 15.92
C LEU A 410 9.78 -27.34 16.99
N GLU A 411 9.49 -27.87 18.19
CA GLU A 411 8.83 -27.16 19.28
C GLU A 411 7.52 -26.46 18.86
N TYR A 412 6.68 -27.15 18.08
CA TYR A 412 5.46 -26.56 17.53
C TYR A 412 4.51 -26.04 18.63
N SER A 413 4.14 -24.76 18.54
CA SER A 413 3.12 -24.12 19.37
C SER A 413 1.89 -23.77 18.53
N PRO A 414 0.74 -24.46 18.72
CA PRO A 414 -0.48 -24.16 17.98
C PRO A 414 -1.12 -22.82 18.36
N ASP A 415 -0.84 -22.33 19.57
CA ASP A 415 -1.41 -21.08 20.12
C ASP A 415 -0.58 -19.84 19.77
N ASP A 416 0.66 -20.00 19.29
CA ASP A 416 1.50 -18.88 18.86
C ASP A 416 1.53 -18.76 17.33
N ALA A 417 0.63 -17.93 16.80
CA ALA A 417 0.56 -17.63 15.38
C ALA A 417 1.67 -16.68 14.86
N PHE A 418 2.68 -16.31 15.65
CA PHE A 418 3.83 -15.50 15.20
C PHE A 418 5.12 -16.30 15.11
N ILE A 419 5.36 -17.18 16.10
CA ILE A 419 6.53 -18.08 16.16
C ILE A 419 6.00 -19.49 16.46
N PRO A 420 5.36 -20.13 15.47
CA PRO A 420 4.78 -21.46 15.63
C PRO A 420 5.87 -22.53 15.79
N LEU A 421 7.03 -22.35 15.16
CA LEU A 421 8.15 -23.29 15.17
C LEU A 421 9.42 -22.57 15.67
N ILE A 422 10.32 -23.34 16.28
CA ILE A 422 11.68 -22.89 16.59
C ILE A 422 12.61 -23.51 15.55
N LEU A 423 13.20 -22.65 14.72
CA LEU A 423 14.06 -23.02 13.60
C LEU A 423 15.42 -22.32 13.74
N ASP A 424 16.47 -22.96 13.26
CA ASP A 424 17.80 -22.38 13.16
C ASP A 424 18.12 -21.99 11.71
N HIS A 425 19.35 -21.51 11.51
CA HIS A 425 19.88 -21.09 10.21
C HIS A 425 18.96 -20.07 9.54
N LYS A 426 18.57 -19.03 10.30
CA LYS A 426 17.70 -17.94 9.85
C LYS A 426 16.36 -18.45 9.33
N GLY A 427 15.77 -19.38 10.08
CA GLY A 427 14.44 -19.93 9.84
C GLY A 427 14.35 -20.89 8.65
N THR A 428 15.43 -21.60 8.33
CA THR A 428 15.47 -22.52 7.17
C THR A 428 15.40 -23.99 7.55
N SER A 429 15.69 -24.36 8.79
CA SER A 429 15.87 -25.77 9.17
C SER A 429 15.81 -25.97 10.68
N HIS A 430 16.09 -27.20 11.10
CA HIS A 430 16.39 -27.55 12.48
C HIS A 430 17.56 -28.53 12.52
N PHE A 431 18.56 -28.31 13.38
CA PHE A 431 19.79 -29.09 13.46
C PHE A 431 19.55 -30.61 13.62
N GLU A 432 18.53 -31.00 14.37
CA GLU A 432 18.20 -32.42 14.60
C GLU A 432 17.50 -33.11 13.41
N ILE A 433 17.00 -32.35 12.43
CA ILE A 433 16.29 -32.88 11.25
C ILE A 433 16.88 -32.21 9.98
N PRO A 434 18.13 -32.55 9.61
CA PRO A 434 18.87 -31.83 8.57
C PRO A 434 18.31 -32.02 7.16
N ASP A 435 17.43 -33.01 6.95
CA ASP A 435 16.76 -33.32 5.69
C ASP A 435 15.40 -32.61 5.51
N LEU A 436 14.97 -31.83 6.52
CA LEU A 436 13.78 -30.99 6.50
C LEU A 436 14.13 -29.50 6.41
N GLY A 437 13.72 -28.87 5.31
CA GLY A 437 13.90 -27.44 5.06
C GLY A 437 12.59 -26.65 5.10
N PHE A 438 12.71 -25.34 5.36
CA PHE A 438 11.62 -24.37 5.34
C PHE A 438 12.03 -23.17 4.46
N VAL A 439 11.16 -22.80 3.53
CA VAL A 439 11.35 -21.61 2.68
C VAL A 439 10.08 -20.79 2.68
N GLY A 440 10.19 -19.49 2.98
CA GLY A 440 9.02 -18.60 3.03
C GLY A 440 8.04 -18.90 4.17
N PHE A 441 8.43 -19.74 5.14
CA PHE A 441 7.63 -20.05 6.32
C PHE A 441 7.89 -19.04 7.45
N TYR A 442 7.60 -17.77 7.19
CA TYR A 442 7.71 -16.71 8.18
C TYR A 442 6.63 -15.64 7.94
N ARG A 443 6.39 -14.80 8.96
CA ARG A 443 5.45 -13.68 8.87
C ARG A 443 6.13 -12.47 8.22
N GLY A 444 6.09 -12.36 6.90
CA GLY A 444 6.60 -11.18 6.19
C GLY A 444 6.51 -11.28 4.65
N PRO A 445 6.65 -10.16 3.93
CA PRO A 445 6.55 -10.10 2.46
C PRO A 445 7.90 -10.18 1.72
N TYR A 446 8.92 -10.88 2.24
CA TYR A 446 10.31 -10.73 1.78
C TYR A 446 10.74 -11.75 0.72
N TRP A 447 10.50 -11.45 -0.56
CA TRP A 447 10.82 -12.38 -1.65
C TRP A 447 12.32 -12.67 -1.77
N GLY A 448 13.16 -11.64 -1.62
CA GLY A 448 14.62 -11.82 -1.55
C GLY A 448 15.06 -12.77 -0.43
N VAL A 449 14.40 -12.71 0.74
CA VAL A 449 14.70 -13.64 1.84
C VAL A 449 14.27 -15.05 1.47
N MET A 450 13.13 -15.25 0.80
CA MET A 450 12.72 -16.58 0.32
C MET A 450 13.77 -17.17 -0.63
N GLU A 451 14.29 -16.36 -1.55
CA GLU A 451 15.36 -16.77 -2.45
C GLU A 451 16.66 -17.11 -1.71
N MET A 452 17.05 -16.29 -0.73
CA MET A 452 18.23 -16.55 0.10
C MET A 452 18.09 -17.79 0.97
N GLN A 453 16.90 -18.06 1.50
CA GLN A 453 16.58 -19.28 2.23
C GLN A 453 16.72 -20.52 1.34
N ALA A 454 16.19 -20.46 0.10
CA ALA A 454 16.33 -21.53 -0.88
C ALA A 454 17.81 -21.79 -1.22
N ARG A 455 18.60 -20.74 -1.48
CA ARG A 455 20.05 -20.86 -1.76
C ARG A 455 20.81 -21.45 -0.58
N SER A 456 20.49 -21.02 0.64
CA SER A 456 21.12 -21.55 1.86
C SER A 456 20.85 -23.03 2.08
N LEU A 457 19.62 -23.50 1.82
CA LEU A 457 19.30 -24.93 1.88
C LEU A 457 20.03 -25.71 0.78
N ALA A 458 19.99 -25.21 -0.45
CA ALA A 458 20.66 -25.85 -1.58
C ALA A 458 22.17 -26.00 -1.34
N ALA A 459 22.85 -24.95 -0.87
CA ALA A 459 24.28 -24.98 -0.56
C ALA A 459 24.60 -26.01 0.54
N ARG A 460 23.74 -26.16 1.54
CA ARG A 460 23.95 -27.09 2.67
C ARG A 460 23.71 -28.54 2.32
N TRP A 461 22.75 -28.81 1.44
CA TRP A 461 22.48 -30.15 0.93
C TRP A 461 23.41 -30.56 -0.21
N SER A 462 24.15 -29.60 -0.78
CA SER A 462 25.19 -29.88 -1.76
C SER A 462 26.41 -30.48 -1.04
N PRO A 463 26.97 -31.62 -1.50
CA PRO A 463 28.22 -32.14 -0.96
C PRO A 463 29.35 -31.12 -1.14
N SER A 464 30.19 -30.94 -0.11
CA SER A 464 31.38 -30.10 -0.20
C SER A 464 32.27 -30.58 -1.36
N PRO A 465 32.60 -29.73 -2.33
CA PRO A 465 33.47 -30.14 -3.42
C PRO A 465 34.87 -30.38 -2.86
N ALA A 466 35.31 -31.63 -2.84
CA ALA A 466 36.69 -32.03 -2.58
C ALA A 466 37.71 -31.49 -3.62
N GLU A 467 37.34 -30.52 -4.46
CA GLU A 467 38.19 -29.95 -5.52
C GLU A 467 38.22 -28.42 -5.56
N HIS A 468 37.62 -27.69 -4.61
CA HIS A 468 37.89 -26.26 -4.41
C HIS A 468 38.35 -26.04 -2.97
N PRO A 469 39.62 -25.68 -2.70
CA PRO A 469 40.03 -25.32 -1.36
C PRO A 469 39.16 -24.14 -0.92
N ALA A 470 38.50 -24.28 0.22
CA ALA A 470 37.82 -23.15 0.86
C ALA A 470 38.78 -21.95 0.89
N PRO A 471 38.37 -20.75 0.46
CA PRO A 471 39.22 -19.57 0.55
C PRO A 471 39.61 -19.33 2.01
N ALA A 472 40.87 -18.93 2.21
CA ALA A 472 41.61 -18.99 3.47
C ALA A 472 41.13 -18.06 4.63
N HIS A 473 39.88 -17.61 4.66
CA HIS A 473 39.41 -16.61 5.64
C HIS A 473 38.08 -16.90 6.35
N SER A 474 37.54 -18.12 6.26
CA SER A 474 36.49 -18.59 7.19
C SER A 474 37.04 -19.78 7.96
N PRO A 475 37.30 -19.68 9.28
CA PRO A 475 37.67 -20.85 10.05
C PRO A 475 36.49 -21.82 10.00
N ALA A 476 36.69 -23.01 9.44
CA ALA A 476 35.72 -24.09 9.55
C ALA A 476 35.48 -24.32 11.04
N LEU A 477 34.31 -23.91 11.52
CA LEU A 477 33.90 -24.11 12.91
C LEU A 477 33.78 -25.62 13.14
N ALA A 478 34.35 -26.12 14.24
CA ALA A 478 34.14 -27.50 14.65
C ALA A 478 32.64 -27.78 14.83
N ASP A 479 32.20 -29.03 14.65
CA ASP A 479 30.79 -29.43 14.79
C ASP A 479 30.17 -28.94 16.12
N ASP A 480 30.96 -28.91 17.19
CA ASP A 480 30.57 -28.38 18.51
C ASP A 480 30.27 -26.87 18.50
N GLU A 481 30.97 -26.08 17.71
CA GLU A 481 30.75 -24.62 17.60
C GLU A 481 29.52 -24.31 16.73
N ILE A 482 29.29 -25.08 15.67
CA ILE A 482 28.06 -24.99 14.84
C ILE A 482 26.83 -25.34 15.69
N GLY A 483 26.91 -26.38 16.52
CA GLY A 483 25.85 -26.75 17.46
C GLY A 483 25.56 -25.66 18.49
N LYS A 484 26.59 -24.96 18.99
CA LYS A 484 26.41 -23.83 19.93
C LYS A 484 25.78 -22.61 19.27
N GLU A 485 26.15 -22.29 18.03
CA GLU A 485 25.58 -21.15 17.30
C GLU A 485 24.10 -21.38 16.97
N THR A 486 23.75 -22.56 16.47
CA THR A 486 22.36 -22.93 16.16
C THR A 486 21.50 -22.97 17.42
N GLU A 487 22.00 -23.50 18.54
CA GLU A 487 21.29 -23.43 19.82
C GLU A 487 21.08 -21.99 20.30
N ARG A 488 22.06 -21.11 20.11
CA ARG A 488 21.92 -19.69 20.47
C ARG A 488 20.80 -19.01 19.70
N GLU A 489 20.67 -19.30 18.41
CA GLU A 489 19.57 -18.77 17.58
C GLU A 489 18.21 -19.32 18.04
N ARG A 490 18.11 -20.63 18.30
CA ARG A 490 16.89 -21.25 18.84
C ARG A 490 16.48 -20.63 20.18
N GLU A 491 17.42 -20.39 21.08
CA GLU A 491 17.16 -19.75 22.37
C GLU A 491 16.66 -18.30 22.23
N GLN A 492 17.19 -17.53 21.27
CA GLN A 492 16.68 -16.19 20.96
C GLN A 492 15.23 -16.23 20.48
N LEU A 493 14.86 -17.22 19.65
CA LEU A 493 13.47 -17.42 19.21
C LEU A 493 12.55 -17.86 20.35
N ARG A 494 12.99 -18.77 21.24
CA ARG A 494 12.22 -19.15 22.44
C ARG A 494 11.95 -17.95 23.32
N ARG A 495 12.98 -17.12 23.55
CA ARG A 495 12.84 -15.87 24.31
C ARG A 495 11.83 -14.93 23.65
N LEU A 496 11.91 -14.71 22.34
CA LEU A 496 10.96 -13.89 21.60
C LEU A 496 9.53 -14.47 21.60
N ARG A 497 9.41 -15.81 21.61
CA ARG A 497 8.13 -16.53 21.74
C ARG A 497 7.51 -16.33 23.13
N ASN A 498 8.31 -16.22 24.18
CA ASN A 498 7.78 -16.02 25.53
C ASN A 498 7.53 -14.53 25.87
N GLU A 499 8.33 -13.59 25.33
CA GLU A 499 8.22 -12.14 25.59
C GLU A 499 7.23 -11.43 24.64
N THR A 500 5.95 -11.82 24.68
CA THR A 500 4.90 -11.36 23.74
C THR A 500 4.71 -9.84 23.69
N ARG A 501 4.87 -9.12 24.81
CA ARG A 501 4.72 -7.65 24.87
C ARG A 501 5.81 -6.90 24.10
N GLN A 502 7.04 -7.40 24.08
CA GLN A 502 8.19 -6.76 23.41
C GLN A 502 8.44 -7.32 22.00
N ARG A 503 7.56 -8.23 21.55
CA ARG A 503 7.61 -8.81 20.21
C ARG A 503 7.23 -7.78 19.14
N SER A 504 8.11 -7.64 18.14
CA SER A 504 7.84 -6.89 16.92
C SER A 504 6.64 -7.47 16.15
N GLN A 505 6.10 -6.69 15.21
CA GLN A 505 5.03 -7.19 14.33
C GLN A 505 5.51 -8.39 13.50
N PHE A 506 6.73 -8.33 12.97
CA PHE A 506 7.32 -9.39 12.16
C PHE A 506 8.52 -9.97 12.93
N PRO A 507 8.41 -11.21 13.47
CA PRO A 507 9.49 -11.81 14.27
C PRO A 507 10.83 -11.89 13.52
N MET A 508 10.76 -12.09 12.20
CA MET A 508 11.91 -12.05 11.29
C MET A 508 11.92 -10.76 10.45
N GLY A 509 11.56 -9.62 11.07
CA GLY A 509 11.32 -8.35 10.37
C GLY A 509 12.57 -7.59 9.92
N ASP A 510 13.77 -8.03 10.30
CA ASP A 510 15.03 -7.40 9.89
C ASP A 510 15.45 -7.86 8.48
N TYR A 511 14.71 -7.38 7.46
CA TYR A 511 14.97 -7.70 6.06
C TYR A 511 16.42 -7.38 5.62
N VAL A 512 16.93 -6.20 5.97
CA VAL A 512 18.29 -5.76 5.59
C VAL A 512 19.34 -6.65 6.23
N GLY A 513 19.19 -6.98 7.52
CA GLY A 513 20.08 -7.90 8.22
C GLY A 513 20.02 -9.32 7.66
N LEU A 514 18.83 -9.83 7.33
CA LEU A 514 18.67 -11.14 6.70
C LEU A 514 19.40 -11.21 5.36
N MET A 515 19.13 -10.26 4.45
CA MET A 515 19.76 -10.24 3.12
C MET A 515 21.29 -10.13 3.21
N GLU A 516 21.83 -9.25 4.05
CA GLU A 516 23.28 -9.07 4.19
C GLU A 516 23.95 -10.28 4.86
N SER A 517 23.35 -10.87 5.90
CA SER A 517 23.92 -12.05 6.56
C SER A 517 23.84 -13.31 5.68
N PHE A 518 22.76 -13.48 4.89
CA PHE A 518 22.70 -14.57 3.90
C PHE A 518 23.73 -14.36 2.79
N ALA A 519 23.81 -13.16 2.22
CA ALA A 519 24.77 -12.85 1.18
C ALA A 519 26.21 -13.14 1.63
N ARG A 520 26.57 -12.75 2.87
CA ARG A 520 27.88 -13.07 3.44
C ARG A 520 28.11 -14.57 3.60
N ALA A 521 27.14 -15.29 4.14
CA ALA A 521 27.25 -16.74 4.36
C ALA A 521 27.31 -17.55 3.05
N LEU A 522 26.77 -17.00 1.97
CA LEU A 522 26.77 -17.58 0.63
C LEU A 522 27.84 -16.98 -0.30
N GLU A 523 28.71 -16.12 0.23
CA GLU A 523 29.77 -15.42 -0.52
C GLU A 523 29.26 -14.62 -1.74
N ILE A 524 28.01 -14.13 -1.66
CA ILE A 524 27.37 -13.36 -2.71
C ILE A 524 27.84 -11.90 -2.63
N SER A 525 28.52 -11.46 -3.69
CA SER A 525 28.91 -10.07 -3.85
C SER A 525 27.74 -9.22 -4.30
N ARG A 526 27.51 -8.10 -3.60
CA ARG A 526 26.44 -7.17 -3.93
C ARG A 526 26.82 -6.28 -5.12
N LEU A 527 25.94 -6.20 -6.11
CA LEU A 527 26.10 -5.30 -7.25
C LEU A 527 25.90 -3.82 -6.86
N PRO A 528 26.70 -2.90 -7.44
CA PRO A 528 26.49 -1.47 -7.26
C PRO A 528 25.20 -1.02 -7.98
N ILE A 529 24.67 0.13 -7.57
CA ILE A 529 23.61 0.80 -8.32
C ILE A 529 24.32 1.66 -9.39
N PRO A 530 23.99 1.53 -10.68
CA PRO A 530 24.61 2.34 -11.73
C PRO A 530 24.48 3.84 -11.43
N ASP A 531 25.57 4.60 -11.57
CA ASP A 531 25.52 6.05 -11.46
C ASP A 531 24.97 6.65 -12.78
N PRO A 532 23.82 7.34 -12.76
CA PRO A 532 23.26 7.96 -13.96
C PRO A 532 24.05 9.19 -14.45
N THR A 533 25.05 9.65 -13.69
CA THR A 533 25.86 10.85 -13.97
C THR A 533 27.24 10.56 -14.57
N VAL A 534 27.72 9.32 -14.52
CA VAL A 534 29.02 8.94 -15.09
C VAL A 534 28.80 8.40 -16.51
N ASP A 535 29.31 9.12 -17.50
CA ASP A 535 29.42 8.59 -18.87
C ASP A 535 30.45 7.44 -18.86
N LEU A 536 30.09 6.29 -19.45
CA LEU A 536 30.87 5.04 -19.42
C LEU A 536 32.26 5.11 -20.10
N ASP A 537 32.67 6.29 -20.58
CA ASP A 537 33.91 6.53 -21.33
C ASP A 537 35.02 7.21 -20.53
N SER A 538 34.84 7.49 -19.23
CA SER A 538 35.92 8.02 -18.38
C SER A 538 36.45 6.96 -17.43
N ASP A 539 37.65 6.46 -17.70
CA ASP A 539 38.50 5.75 -16.74
C ASP A 539 38.76 6.65 -15.53
N ALA A 540 37.95 6.50 -14.47
CA ALA A 540 38.17 7.14 -13.19
C ALA A 540 38.25 6.07 -12.11
N ASP A 541 39.45 5.96 -11.54
CA ASP A 541 39.80 5.09 -10.43
C ASP A 541 38.76 5.13 -9.29
N ALA A 542 38.41 3.93 -8.81
CA ALA A 542 37.54 3.72 -7.67
C ALA A 542 38.24 4.19 -6.38
N ASP A 543 38.02 5.45 -6.01
CA ASP A 543 38.40 5.95 -4.69
C ASP A 543 37.33 5.51 -3.66
N ALA A 544 37.66 4.48 -2.90
CA ALA A 544 36.74 3.75 -2.02
C ALA A 544 36.35 4.48 -0.71
N ASP A 545 36.77 5.74 -0.54
CA ASP A 545 36.71 6.44 0.76
C ASP A 545 35.85 7.73 0.78
N GLN A 546 35.03 8.00 -0.24
CA GLN A 546 33.99 9.03 -0.10
C GLN A 546 32.78 8.49 0.68
N PRO A 547 32.34 9.16 1.77
CA PRO A 547 31.13 8.78 2.48
C PRO A 547 29.95 8.91 1.52
N ASN A 548 29.40 7.77 1.12
CA ASN A 548 28.33 7.68 0.15
C ASN A 548 27.07 8.36 0.71
N THR A 549 26.83 9.61 0.31
CA THR A 549 25.64 10.39 0.70
C THR A 549 24.40 9.99 -0.11
N LEU A 550 24.54 8.96 -0.95
CA LEU A 550 23.53 8.38 -1.84
C LEU A 550 22.75 7.25 -1.14
N LEU A 551 21.50 7.06 -1.57
CA LEU A 551 20.63 5.98 -1.13
C LEU A 551 21.22 4.62 -1.49
N ASP A 552 21.22 3.67 -0.55
CA ASP A 552 21.76 2.34 -0.78
C ASP A 552 20.74 1.24 -0.40
N PRO A 553 19.58 1.17 -1.10
CA PRO A 553 18.52 0.22 -0.78
C PRO A 553 18.93 -1.24 -1.06
N VAL A 554 18.51 -2.13 -0.16
CA VAL A 554 18.61 -3.58 -0.33
C VAL A 554 17.45 -4.08 -1.19
N ILE A 555 17.75 -4.59 -2.38
CA ILE A 555 16.79 -5.25 -3.27
C ILE A 555 17.36 -6.57 -3.80
N PRO A 556 16.55 -7.59 -4.14
CA PRO A 556 17.02 -8.90 -4.59
C PRO A 556 17.96 -8.84 -5.80
N ALA A 557 17.67 -7.98 -6.79
CA ALA A 557 18.48 -7.85 -8.02
C ALA A 557 19.94 -7.41 -7.78
N ARG A 558 20.26 -6.92 -6.59
CA ARG A 558 21.65 -6.60 -6.22
C ARG A 558 22.44 -7.80 -5.71
N TYR A 559 21.82 -8.97 -5.54
CA TYR A 559 22.45 -10.17 -5.01
C TYR A 559 22.32 -11.31 -6.03
N PRO A 560 23.04 -11.22 -7.16
CA PRO A 560 22.99 -12.23 -8.22
C PRO A 560 23.48 -13.59 -7.72
N ASP A 561 23.22 -14.64 -8.50
CA ASP A 561 23.79 -15.95 -8.24
C ASP A 561 25.30 -15.97 -8.54
N PRO A 562 26.18 -16.40 -7.62
CA PRO A 562 27.61 -16.53 -7.86
C PRO A 562 27.99 -17.66 -8.84
N TYR A 563 27.11 -18.63 -9.10
CA TYR A 563 27.38 -19.76 -9.99
C TYR A 563 26.51 -19.72 -11.25
N PRO A 564 26.92 -18.99 -12.32
CA PRO A 564 26.09 -18.83 -13.50
C PRO A 564 25.80 -20.16 -14.20
N TYR A 565 24.55 -20.28 -14.63
CA TYR A 565 23.94 -21.32 -15.44
C TYR A 565 24.89 -22.02 -16.45
N SER A 566 24.98 -23.35 -16.42
CA SER A 566 25.61 -24.12 -17.50
C SER A 566 24.56 -24.51 -18.55
N PRO A 567 24.70 -24.09 -19.83
CA PRO A 567 23.63 -24.15 -20.84
C PRO A 567 23.25 -25.55 -21.36
N ALA A 568 23.66 -26.63 -20.69
CA ALA A 568 23.63 -27.98 -21.26
C ALA A 568 22.30 -28.75 -21.08
N SER A 569 21.27 -28.22 -20.40
CA SER A 569 20.01 -28.96 -20.20
C SER A 569 18.74 -28.08 -20.08
N ALA A 570 17.96 -28.09 -21.17
CA ALA A 570 16.49 -27.92 -21.25
C ALA A 570 15.84 -26.50 -21.17
N SER A 571 15.21 -26.14 -22.30
CA SER A 571 13.93 -25.41 -22.54
C SER A 571 13.55 -24.11 -21.82
N SER A 572 14.26 -23.64 -20.80
CA SER A 572 13.91 -22.41 -20.08
C SER A 572 14.59 -21.17 -20.70
N PRO A 573 13.94 -19.99 -20.71
CA PRO A 573 14.61 -18.75 -21.09
C PRO A 573 15.81 -18.48 -20.15
N PRO A 574 16.89 -17.85 -20.65
CA PRO A 574 18.04 -17.49 -19.82
C PRO A 574 17.62 -16.55 -18.68
N PRO A 575 18.32 -16.59 -17.53
CA PRO A 575 18.07 -15.66 -16.42
C PRO A 575 18.24 -14.20 -16.88
N ASP A 576 17.39 -13.30 -16.37
CA ASP A 576 17.42 -11.88 -16.71
C ASP A 576 18.74 -11.26 -16.27
N ASP A 577 19.26 -10.36 -17.11
CA ASP A 577 20.31 -9.45 -16.70
C ASP A 577 19.77 -8.49 -15.62
N PRO A 578 20.27 -8.53 -14.37
CA PRO A 578 19.82 -7.64 -13.29
C PRO A 578 20.03 -6.16 -13.66
N THR A 579 20.88 -5.84 -14.64
CA THR A 579 21.15 -4.48 -15.13
C THR A 579 19.87 -3.72 -15.46
N LYS A 580 18.88 -4.32 -16.14
CA LYS A 580 17.62 -3.62 -16.46
C LYS A 580 16.89 -3.13 -15.20
N THR A 581 16.81 -4.00 -14.18
CA THR A 581 16.18 -3.67 -12.89
C THR A 581 16.99 -2.60 -12.15
N LEU A 582 18.33 -2.69 -12.18
CA LEU A 582 19.21 -1.73 -11.53
C LEU A 582 19.21 -0.35 -12.21
N THR A 583 19.14 -0.28 -13.54
CA THR A 583 18.97 0.97 -14.28
C THR A 583 17.63 1.62 -13.94
N SER A 584 16.54 0.84 -13.91
CA SER A 584 15.21 1.36 -13.53
C SER A 584 15.18 1.84 -12.07
N LEU A 585 15.88 1.13 -11.17
CA LEU A 585 16.09 1.57 -9.79
C LEU A 585 16.85 2.90 -9.76
N ALA A 586 17.96 3.04 -10.49
CA ALA A 586 18.75 4.29 -10.54
C ALA A 586 17.89 5.47 -11.01
N THR A 587 17.04 5.29 -12.04
CA THR A 587 16.08 6.30 -12.49
C THR A 587 15.02 6.63 -11.42
N THR A 588 14.64 5.65 -10.59
CA THR A 588 13.69 5.86 -9.48
C THR A 588 14.31 6.64 -8.33
N LEU A 589 15.58 6.38 -8.01
CA LEU A 589 16.32 7.07 -6.95
C LEU A 589 16.78 8.47 -7.37
N SER A 590 16.86 8.73 -8.68
CA SER A 590 17.38 9.98 -9.23
C SER A 590 16.50 11.20 -8.90
N PRO A 591 17.08 12.28 -8.36
CA PRO A 591 16.36 13.52 -8.09
C PRO A 591 16.10 14.36 -9.34
N THR A 592 16.64 14.04 -10.52
CA THR A 592 16.34 14.71 -11.80
C THR A 592 16.36 13.68 -12.93
N PRO A 593 15.20 13.24 -13.46
CA PRO A 593 15.20 12.29 -14.57
C PRO A 593 15.73 12.97 -15.85
N ARG A 594 16.81 12.44 -16.44
CA ARG A 594 17.25 12.80 -17.81
C ARG A 594 16.21 12.29 -18.81
N THR A 595 15.60 13.20 -19.58
CA THR A 595 14.79 12.96 -20.79
C THR A 595 13.79 11.79 -20.72
N ALA A 596 12.53 12.12 -20.46
CA ALA A 596 11.37 11.24 -20.64
C ALA A 596 11.19 10.84 -22.12
N SER A 597 11.88 9.79 -22.55
CA SER A 597 11.62 9.11 -23.84
C SER A 597 11.15 7.66 -23.64
N THR A 598 11.37 7.08 -22.46
CA THR A 598 10.72 5.85 -21.99
C THR A 598 9.65 6.26 -20.98
N GLY A 599 8.48 5.64 -20.99
CA GLY A 599 7.33 5.98 -20.15
C GLY A 599 7.50 5.81 -18.62
N GLU A 600 8.71 5.99 -18.08
CA GLU A 600 9.05 5.86 -16.66
C GLU A 600 8.87 7.20 -15.93
N ALA A 601 7.66 7.44 -15.43
CA ALA A 601 7.35 8.54 -14.52
C ALA A 601 7.58 8.11 -13.05
N SER A 602 8.81 8.16 -12.53
CA SER A 602 9.10 7.59 -11.20
C SER A 602 8.90 8.55 -10.00
N THR A 603 9.41 9.81 -10.04
CA THR A 603 9.37 10.72 -8.86
C THR A 603 8.21 11.72 -8.86
N ALA A 604 7.92 12.39 -9.98
CA ALA A 604 6.84 13.37 -10.06
C ALA A 604 5.47 12.75 -9.74
N LYS A 605 5.29 11.47 -10.09
CA LYS A 605 4.07 10.72 -9.82
C LYS A 605 3.94 10.27 -8.37
N ALA A 606 5.03 9.86 -7.75
CA ALA A 606 5.08 9.61 -6.31
C ALA A 606 4.66 10.86 -5.54
N THR A 607 5.21 12.02 -5.92
CA THR A 607 4.81 13.32 -5.36
C THR A 607 3.33 13.62 -5.64
N ALA A 608 2.85 13.43 -6.87
CA ALA A 608 1.43 13.65 -7.19
C ALA A 608 0.48 12.75 -6.37
N THR A 609 0.86 11.49 -6.14
CA THR A 609 0.09 10.56 -5.29
C THR A 609 0.06 11.04 -3.85
N ALA A 610 1.18 11.54 -3.33
CA ALA A 610 1.26 12.12 -1.98
C ALA A 610 0.40 13.38 -1.85
N ILE A 611 0.43 14.27 -2.85
CA ILE A 611 -0.41 15.47 -2.91
C ILE A 611 -1.89 15.08 -2.96
N PHE A 612 -2.26 14.19 -3.88
CA PHE A 612 -3.65 13.77 -4.05
C PHE A 612 -4.21 13.15 -2.78
N ARG A 613 -3.48 12.24 -2.13
CA ARG A 613 -3.85 11.71 -0.80
C ARG A 613 -4.16 12.86 0.18
N ALA A 614 -3.21 13.77 0.35
CA ALA A 614 -3.26 14.80 1.38
C ALA A 614 -4.33 15.89 1.15
N LEU A 615 -4.97 15.93 -0.03
CA LEU A 615 -6.12 16.81 -0.30
C LEU A 615 -7.41 16.35 0.40
N HIS A 616 -7.53 15.06 0.75
CA HIS A 616 -8.78 14.48 1.29
C HIS A 616 -9.28 15.19 2.55
N GLY A 617 -10.57 15.50 2.60
CA GLY A 617 -11.26 16.03 3.78
C GLY A 617 -11.54 17.52 3.67
N ALA A 618 -11.83 18.15 4.80
CA ALA A 618 -12.25 19.54 4.89
C ALA A 618 -11.08 20.52 4.87
N TRP A 619 -11.35 21.71 4.34
CA TRP A 619 -10.46 22.86 4.21
C TRP A 619 -11.26 24.14 4.39
N HIS A 620 -10.65 25.14 5.01
CA HIS A 620 -11.10 26.52 4.95
C HIS A 620 -10.40 27.22 3.79
N PHE A 621 -11.13 28.04 3.02
CA PHE A 621 -10.53 28.81 1.94
C PHE A 621 -10.82 30.29 2.05
N SER A 622 -9.86 31.09 1.59
CA SER A 622 -10.01 32.53 1.31
C SER A 622 -9.67 32.77 -0.16
N ARG A 623 -10.56 33.45 -0.87
CA ARG A 623 -10.47 33.68 -2.32
C ARG A 623 -10.53 35.16 -2.63
N THR A 624 -9.53 35.65 -3.34
CA THR A 624 -9.44 37.02 -3.85
C THR A 624 -9.52 36.98 -5.38
N THR A 625 -10.42 37.76 -5.97
CA THR A 625 -10.60 37.87 -7.42
C THR A 625 -10.36 39.31 -7.86
N THR A 626 -9.41 39.48 -8.77
CA THR A 626 -9.04 40.77 -9.37
C THR A 626 -9.43 40.77 -10.85
N THR A 627 -10.20 41.77 -11.27
CA THR A 627 -10.58 41.95 -12.68
C THR A 627 -10.05 43.30 -13.18
N SER A 628 -9.26 43.26 -14.25
CA SER A 628 -8.75 44.45 -14.95
C SER A 628 -9.45 44.57 -16.29
N GLN A 629 -10.08 45.71 -16.58
CA GLN A 629 -10.70 45.99 -17.89
C GLN A 629 -9.69 46.67 -18.81
N SER A 630 -9.67 46.29 -20.08
CA SER A 630 -8.96 47.02 -21.14
C SER A 630 -9.99 47.71 -22.02
N GLU A 631 -10.04 49.05 -22.01
CA GLU A 631 -10.87 49.81 -22.94
C GLU A 631 -10.25 49.76 -24.34
N GLU A 632 -10.88 49.09 -25.30
CA GLU A 632 -10.57 49.27 -26.73
C GLU A 632 -11.68 50.08 -27.43
N PHE A 633 -11.30 51.33 -27.76
CA PHE A 633 -11.77 52.28 -28.79
C PHE A 633 -13.15 52.97 -28.69
N SER A 634 -13.13 54.28 -28.39
CA SER A 634 -13.25 55.34 -29.43
C SER A 634 -13.13 56.78 -28.88
N ALA A 635 -12.34 57.60 -29.58
CA ALA A 635 -12.14 59.06 -29.51
C ALA A 635 -11.07 59.63 -28.53
N PRO A 636 -10.24 60.62 -28.97
CA PRO A 636 -9.20 61.20 -28.16
C PRO A 636 -9.78 62.26 -27.20
N ILE A 637 -9.67 62.01 -25.90
CA ILE A 637 -9.86 63.02 -24.85
C ILE A 637 -8.60 63.00 -23.97
N PRO A 638 -8.01 64.16 -23.60
CA PRO A 638 -6.81 64.18 -22.78
C PRO A 638 -7.14 64.01 -21.28
N GLU A 639 -6.24 63.28 -20.63
CA GLU A 639 -5.96 63.26 -19.19
C GLU A 639 -6.81 62.36 -18.26
N GLN A 640 -6.09 61.41 -17.65
CA GLN A 640 -6.43 60.50 -16.54
C GLN A 640 -7.45 59.38 -16.82
N SER A 641 -7.01 58.33 -17.51
CA SER A 641 -7.69 57.02 -17.48
C SER A 641 -7.17 56.19 -16.30
N ASP A 642 -7.87 56.23 -15.16
CA ASP A 642 -7.66 55.27 -14.08
C ASP A 642 -8.13 53.88 -14.55
N ASN A 643 -7.20 52.95 -14.76
CA ASN A 643 -7.51 51.54 -14.97
C ASN A 643 -8.30 51.02 -13.76
N LYS A 644 -9.63 50.91 -13.90
CA LYS A 644 -10.52 50.51 -12.81
C LYS A 644 -10.35 49.02 -12.51
N THR A 645 -9.47 48.70 -11.57
CA THR A 645 -9.26 47.35 -11.06
C THR A 645 -10.30 47.05 -9.99
N ILE A 646 -11.11 46.01 -10.19
CA ILE A 646 -12.13 45.58 -9.21
C ILE A 646 -11.59 44.34 -8.48
N GLU A 647 -11.52 44.42 -7.15
CA GLU A 647 -11.13 43.31 -6.28
C GLU A 647 -12.32 42.87 -5.42
N SER A 648 -12.57 41.56 -5.36
CA SER A 648 -13.54 40.96 -4.44
C SER A 648 -12.89 39.85 -3.63
N THR A 649 -13.26 39.76 -2.35
CA THR A 649 -12.78 38.71 -1.44
C THR A 649 -13.96 37.90 -0.92
N THR A 650 -13.79 36.59 -0.83
CA THR A 650 -14.78 35.63 -0.32
C THR A 650 -14.06 34.60 0.55
N ALA A 651 -14.75 34.02 1.51
CA ALA A 651 -14.24 32.92 2.31
C ALA A 651 -15.29 31.82 2.43
N GLY A 652 -14.87 30.60 2.71
CA GLY A 652 -15.78 29.48 2.80
C GLY A 652 -15.11 28.20 3.25
N SER A 653 -15.85 27.11 3.10
CA SER A 653 -15.37 25.75 3.34
C SER A 653 -15.36 24.94 2.06
N ALA A 654 -14.37 24.09 1.92
CA ALA A 654 -14.22 23.16 0.81
C ALA A 654 -13.96 21.75 1.35
N THR A 655 -14.52 20.74 0.69
CA THR A 655 -14.30 19.34 1.09
C THR A 655 -14.00 18.49 -0.13
N PHE A 656 -12.97 17.65 -0.02
CA PHE A 656 -12.65 16.61 -0.99
C PHE A 656 -13.18 15.26 -0.49
N HIS A 657 -14.24 14.76 -1.13
CA HIS A 657 -14.89 13.50 -0.79
C HIS A 657 -14.38 12.35 -1.67
N PRO A 658 -13.74 11.31 -1.10
CA PRO A 658 -13.36 10.12 -1.86
C PRO A 658 -14.58 9.41 -2.43
N ARG A 659 -14.50 9.01 -3.70
CA ARG A 659 -15.51 8.16 -4.31
C ARG A 659 -14.87 7.16 -5.26
N TYR A 660 -15.62 6.11 -5.63
CA TYR A 660 -15.21 5.24 -6.71
C TYR A 660 -15.00 6.03 -8.01
N VAL A 661 -13.99 5.62 -8.78
CA VAL A 661 -13.72 6.20 -10.09
C VAL A 661 -14.95 6.00 -10.97
N THR A 662 -15.51 7.10 -11.46
CA THR A 662 -16.76 7.10 -12.25
C THR A 662 -16.54 6.72 -13.72
N LEU A 663 -15.29 6.77 -14.20
CA LEU A 663 -14.86 6.31 -15.53
C LEU A 663 -13.91 5.11 -15.44
N PRO A 664 -14.39 3.92 -15.02
CA PRO A 664 -13.57 2.72 -14.96
C PRO A 664 -13.04 2.37 -16.37
N GLY A 665 -11.72 2.24 -16.50
CA GLY A 665 -11.03 2.06 -17.79
C GLY A 665 -10.38 3.33 -18.35
N GLY A 666 -10.71 4.52 -17.82
CA GLY A 666 -10.07 5.80 -18.20
C GLY A 666 -8.64 5.99 -17.68
N GLY A 667 -8.07 4.96 -17.06
CA GLY A 667 -6.70 5.00 -16.52
C GLY A 667 -6.54 5.78 -15.20
N TYR A 668 -7.63 6.05 -14.50
CA TYR A 668 -7.60 6.68 -13.17
C TYR A 668 -7.54 5.63 -12.06
N GLU A 669 -6.80 5.94 -11.01
CA GLU A 669 -6.68 5.09 -9.82
C GLU A 669 -7.63 5.53 -8.71
N ARG A 670 -7.80 6.85 -8.53
CA ARG A 670 -8.60 7.45 -7.45
C ARG A 670 -9.31 8.70 -7.92
N GLU A 671 -10.40 9.02 -7.24
CA GLU A 671 -11.28 10.13 -7.58
C GLU A 671 -11.85 10.79 -6.33
N TYR A 672 -11.76 12.12 -6.28
CA TYR A 672 -12.40 12.95 -5.25
C TYR A 672 -13.47 13.85 -5.89
N LEU A 673 -14.64 13.91 -5.27
CA LEU A 673 -15.61 14.97 -5.49
C LEU A 673 -15.30 16.13 -4.57
N TYR A 674 -14.86 17.24 -5.15
CA TYR A 674 -14.68 18.52 -4.47
C TYR A 674 -16.00 19.29 -4.45
N THR A 675 -16.35 19.81 -3.27
CA THR A 675 -17.48 20.72 -3.09
C THR A 675 -17.04 21.92 -2.26
N GLU A 676 -17.48 23.13 -2.63
CA GLU A 676 -17.26 24.33 -1.83
C GLU A 676 -18.58 25.02 -1.47
N THR A 677 -18.59 25.69 -0.31
CA THR A 677 -19.69 26.52 0.19
C THR A 677 -19.09 27.84 0.69
N GLU A 678 -19.56 28.96 0.14
CA GLU A 678 -19.14 30.31 0.54
C GLU A 678 -19.92 30.76 1.78
N PHE A 679 -19.25 31.45 2.71
CA PHE A 679 -19.91 32.09 3.84
C PHE A 679 -20.63 33.35 3.35
N GLN A 680 -21.89 33.55 3.74
CA GLN A 680 -22.61 34.79 3.43
C GLN A 680 -22.14 35.91 4.36
N ASP A 681 -21.77 37.07 3.79
CA ASP A 681 -21.62 38.31 4.55
C ASP A 681 -23.00 38.80 4.97
N GLU A 682 -23.42 38.56 6.23
CA GLU A 682 -24.51 39.35 6.80
C GLU A 682 -23.98 40.77 7.09
N PRO A 683 -24.63 41.84 6.58
CA PRO A 683 -24.27 43.19 6.95
C PRO A 683 -24.57 43.38 8.45
N GLN A 684 -23.51 43.46 9.27
CA GLN A 684 -23.60 43.81 10.69
C GLN A 684 -24.25 45.20 10.83
N SER A 685 -25.55 45.22 11.13
CA SER A 685 -26.20 46.39 11.71
C SER A 685 -25.85 46.45 13.19
N PRO A 686 -25.42 47.61 13.74
CA PRO A 686 -25.06 47.70 15.15
C PRO A 686 -26.28 47.44 16.05
N PRO A 687 -26.09 46.87 17.26
CA PRO A 687 -27.19 46.47 18.13
C PRO A 687 -27.94 47.70 18.64
N GLN A 688 -29.12 48.00 18.09
CA GLN A 688 -30.07 48.91 18.72
C GLN A 688 -30.80 48.17 19.85
N ALA A 689 -30.60 48.65 21.07
CA ALA A 689 -31.39 48.24 22.23
C ALA A 689 -32.86 48.66 22.02
N GLN A 690 -33.79 47.70 22.01
CA GLN A 690 -35.22 47.98 22.14
C GLN A 690 -35.88 47.03 23.15
N LEU A 691 -36.62 47.66 24.07
CA LEU A 691 -37.41 47.11 25.17
C LEU A 691 -38.56 46.20 24.68
N PRO A 692 -39.06 45.28 25.52
CA PRO A 692 -40.18 44.41 25.17
C PRO A 692 -41.53 45.13 25.33
N ARG A 693 -42.40 45.00 24.32
CA ARG A 693 -43.85 45.18 24.47
C ARG A 693 -44.61 44.08 23.72
N PRO A 694 -45.85 43.74 24.15
CA PRO A 694 -46.44 42.43 23.90
C PRO A 694 -47.53 42.41 22.81
N ASP A 695 -47.63 41.22 22.21
CA ASP A 695 -48.79 40.52 21.64
C ASP A 695 -49.69 41.09 20.52
N PHE A 696 -50.04 40.11 19.67
CA PHE A 696 -51.19 39.92 18.78
C PHE A 696 -51.00 40.03 17.25
N THR A 697 -51.51 38.97 16.59
CA THR A 697 -51.94 38.76 15.20
C THR A 697 -51.02 37.96 14.24
N GLU A 698 -51.39 36.69 14.02
CA GLU A 698 -51.23 35.93 12.77
C GLU A 698 -52.07 36.57 11.62
N PRO A 699 -52.00 36.09 10.36
CA PRO A 699 -50.90 35.51 9.57
C PRO A 699 -50.79 36.19 8.17
N SER A 700 -49.63 36.13 7.49
CA SER A 700 -49.66 36.29 6.02
C SER A 700 -48.56 35.50 5.30
N ARG A 701 -49.01 34.63 4.40
CA ARG A 701 -48.22 33.91 3.40
C ARG A 701 -47.50 34.90 2.50
N ARG A 702 -46.17 34.85 2.46
CA ARG A 702 -45.37 35.15 1.26
C ARG A 702 -43.97 34.53 1.38
N SER A 703 -43.69 33.63 0.43
CA SER A 703 -42.38 33.35 -0.17
C SER A 703 -41.15 33.20 0.74
N ARG A 704 -40.71 31.96 0.93
CA ARG A 704 -39.28 31.62 0.89
C ARG A 704 -39.10 30.37 0.04
N ILE A 705 -38.95 30.57 -1.27
CA ILE A 705 -38.09 29.69 -2.04
C ILE A 705 -36.71 29.88 -1.41
N ALA A 706 -36.18 28.83 -0.76
CA ALA A 706 -34.84 28.86 -0.23
C ALA A 706 -33.88 29.15 -1.39
N PRO A 707 -32.94 30.10 -1.28
CA PRO A 707 -31.92 30.25 -2.30
C PRO A 707 -31.06 28.98 -2.23
N GLU A 708 -31.05 28.20 -3.31
CA GLU A 708 -30.09 27.11 -3.47
C GLU A 708 -28.69 27.66 -3.20
N ASP A 709 -28.02 27.14 -2.17
CA ASP A 709 -26.60 27.38 -1.92
C ASP A 709 -25.85 27.26 -3.24
N ARG A 710 -25.12 28.30 -3.66
CA ARG A 710 -24.18 28.23 -4.78
C ARG A 710 -23.04 27.26 -4.43
N ARG A 711 -23.30 25.96 -4.50
CA ARG A 711 -22.30 24.90 -4.30
C ARG A 711 -21.60 24.65 -5.62
N LYS A 712 -20.34 25.04 -5.73
CA LYS A 712 -19.50 24.64 -6.85
C LYS A 712 -18.98 23.21 -6.62
N ARG A 713 -19.05 22.39 -7.66
CA ARG A 713 -18.65 20.97 -7.66
C ARG A 713 -17.61 20.70 -8.74
N VAL A 714 -16.54 20.00 -8.35
CA VAL A 714 -15.41 19.68 -9.23
C VAL A 714 -14.97 18.25 -8.96
N VAL A 715 -14.53 17.51 -9.98
CA VAL A 715 -13.96 16.17 -9.80
C VAL A 715 -12.46 16.21 -10.02
N TYR A 716 -11.72 15.68 -9.05
CA TYR A 716 -10.27 15.50 -9.13
C TYR A 716 -9.98 14.01 -9.33
N ARG A 717 -9.20 13.66 -10.36
CA ARG A 717 -8.84 12.27 -10.67
C ARG A 717 -7.32 12.08 -10.72
N LEU A 718 -6.81 11.11 -9.99
CA LEU A 718 -5.40 10.72 -10.04
C LEU A 718 -5.19 9.66 -11.13
N ARG A 719 -4.19 9.87 -11.99
CA ARG A 719 -3.82 8.88 -13.02
C ARG A 719 -3.03 7.70 -12.46
N GLY A 720 -3.46 6.50 -12.82
CA GLY A 720 -2.83 5.24 -12.41
C GLY A 720 -1.52 4.94 -13.14
N ASP A 721 -0.69 4.10 -12.54
CA ASP A 721 0.60 3.62 -13.08
C ASP A 721 0.46 2.83 -14.38
N GLY A 722 1.38 3.10 -15.32
CA GLY A 722 1.45 2.40 -16.61
C GLY A 722 0.45 2.83 -17.68
N VAL A 723 -0.40 3.83 -17.41
CA VAL A 723 -1.29 4.40 -18.42
C VAL A 723 -0.52 5.47 -19.19
N GLY A 724 -0.19 5.20 -20.45
CA GLY A 724 0.37 6.21 -21.36
C GLY A 724 -0.57 7.41 -21.51
N SER A 725 -0.05 8.59 -21.80
CA SER A 725 -0.91 9.75 -22.08
C SER A 725 -1.87 9.41 -23.23
N PRO A 726 -3.19 9.30 -22.98
CA PRO A 726 -4.15 9.22 -24.06
C PRO A 726 -4.14 10.60 -24.72
N SER A 727 -3.82 10.60 -26.01
CA SER A 727 -3.57 11.75 -26.89
C SER A 727 -2.20 12.42 -26.74
N GLY A 728 -1.61 12.76 -27.89
CA GLY A 728 -0.46 13.67 -28.01
C GLY A 728 -0.78 15.13 -27.63
N ASP A 729 -1.90 15.37 -26.94
CA ASP A 729 -2.29 16.68 -26.44
C ASP A 729 -1.61 16.95 -25.09
N ARG A 730 -0.53 17.74 -25.12
CA ARG A 730 0.21 18.15 -23.92
C ARG A 730 -0.69 18.78 -22.86
N LYS A 731 -1.84 19.37 -23.23
CA LYS A 731 -2.77 20.04 -22.31
C LYS A 731 -3.58 19.07 -21.43
N ARG A 732 -3.57 17.76 -21.74
CA ARG A 732 -4.22 16.70 -20.94
C ARG A 732 -3.25 15.81 -20.15
N SER A 733 -1.96 16.15 -20.13
CA SER A 733 -0.87 15.31 -19.63
C SER A 733 -0.61 15.34 -18.11
N GLY A 734 -1.35 16.17 -17.35
CA GLY A 734 -1.18 16.29 -15.89
C GLY A 734 -1.47 14.99 -15.13
N GLN A 735 -0.76 14.77 -14.02
CA GLN A 735 -0.92 13.57 -13.17
C GLN A 735 -2.26 13.58 -12.41
N ILE A 736 -2.75 14.77 -12.07
CA ILE A 736 -4.07 14.98 -11.47
C ILE A 736 -4.94 15.71 -12.49
N GLN A 737 -6.11 15.21 -12.81
CA GLN A 737 -7.05 15.85 -13.75
C GLN A 737 -8.24 16.46 -13.02
N VAL A 738 -8.64 17.65 -13.46
CA VAL A 738 -9.73 18.43 -12.87
C VAL A 738 -10.87 18.54 -13.87
N TRP A 739 -12.09 18.26 -13.42
CA TRP A 739 -13.30 18.27 -14.24
C TRP A 739 -14.39 19.11 -13.55
N ASP A 740 -14.99 20.04 -14.29
CA ASP A 740 -16.08 20.88 -13.80
C ASP A 740 -17.42 20.15 -13.94
N CYS A 741 -18.22 20.14 -12.87
CA CYS A 741 -19.55 19.51 -12.85
C CYS A 741 -20.69 20.49 -13.13
N ASP A 742 -20.44 21.80 -13.01
CA ASP A 742 -21.47 22.84 -13.07
C ASP A 742 -21.34 23.70 -14.35
N ALA A 743 -20.64 23.20 -15.36
CA ALA A 743 -20.55 23.87 -16.66
C ALA A 743 -21.94 23.94 -17.31
N GLU A 744 -22.44 25.15 -17.59
CA GLU A 744 -23.74 25.36 -18.23
C GLU A 744 -23.84 24.52 -19.50
N ALA A 745 -24.88 23.68 -19.58
CA ALA A 745 -25.26 23.02 -20.82
C ALA A 745 -25.60 24.12 -21.82
N GLU A 746 -24.82 24.25 -22.90
CA GLU A 746 -25.20 25.13 -24.00
C GLU A 746 -26.62 24.76 -24.43
N ALA A 747 -27.50 25.76 -24.44
CA ALA A 747 -28.92 25.62 -24.70
C ALA A 747 -29.19 25.01 -26.09
N GLY A 748 -29.24 23.67 -26.15
CA GLY A 748 -29.86 22.91 -27.21
C GLY A 748 -31.15 22.32 -26.68
N GLY A 749 -32.27 22.97 -26.96
CA GLY A 749 -33.60 22.50 -26.53
C GLY A 749 -33.89 21.09 -27.03
N GLY A 750 -34.31 20.22 -26.12
CA GLY A 750 -34.76 18.87 -26.44
C GLY A 750 -34.97 17.98 -25.22
N ASP A 751 -36.20 18.03 -24.71
CA ASP A 751 -36.94 17.07 -23.88
C ASP A 751 -36.35 16.49 -22.57
N GLU A 752 -37.18 16.53 -21.54
CA GLU A 752 -36.94 16.03 -20.19
C GLU A 752 -36.74 14.50 -20.19
N GLY A 753 -35.53 14.03 -19.88
CA GLY A 753 -35.24 12.61 -19.70
C GLY A 753 -33.78 12.30 -19.36
N SER A 754 -33.45 12.29 -18.06
CA SER A 754 -32.33 11.56 -17.44
C SER A 754 -30.96 11.51 -18.17
N ALA A 755 -30.40 12.64 -18.61
CA ALA A 755 -28.98 12.70 -18.94
C ALA A 755 -28.16 12.94 -17.65
N PRO A 756 -27.11 12.14 -17.34
CA PRO A 756 -26.21 12.46 -16.25
C PRO A 756 -25.53 13.83 -16.51
N PRO A 757 -25.20 14.61 -15.47
CA PRO A 757 -24.54 15.91 -15.65
C PRO A 757 -23.25 15.74 -16.45
N VAL A 758 -23.10 16.53 -17.51
CA VAL A 758 -21.96 16.44 -18.42
C VAL A 758 -20.74 17.04 -17.74
N GLU A 759 -19.88 16.20 -17.16
CA GLU A 759 -18.59 16.64 -16.62
C GLU A 759 -17.69 17.16 -17.75
N ARG A 760 -17.22 18.41 -17.63
CA ARG A 760 -16.34 19.02 -18.64
C ARG A 760 -14.91 19.05 -18.12
N PHE A 761 -13.95 18.53 -18.91
CA PHE A 761 -12.53 18.61 -18.57
C PHE A 761 -12.12 20.09 -18.42
N ALA A 762 -11.56 20.45 -17.26
CA ALA A 762 -11.03 21.77 -17.01
C ALA A 762 -9.55 21.82 -17.42
N HIS A 763 -8.69 21.11 -16.69
CA HIS A 763 -7.25 21.07 -16.94
C HIS A 763 -6.57 19.89 -16.23
N GLY A 764 -5.35 19.58 -16.66
CA GLY A 764 -4.45 18.67 -15.94
C GLY A 764 -3.46 19.45 -15.08
N ILE A 765 -3.23 19.01 -13.85
CA ILE A 765 -2.20 19.54 -12.95
C ILE A 765 -0.93 18.72 -13.15
N GLN A 766 0.11 19.37 -13.68
CA GLN A 766 1.46 18.85 -13.75
C GLN A 766 2.18 19.17 -12.44
N ILE A 767 2.48 18.14 -11.65
CA ILE A 767 3.12 18.26 -10.34
C ILE A 767 4.64 18.28 -10.50
N SER A 768 5.28 19.27 -9.88
CA SER A 768 6.74 19.37 -9.80
C SER A 768 7.32 18.43 -8.75
N GLN A 769 8.64 18.31 -8.72
CA GLN A 769 9.31 17.71 -7.57
C GLN A 769 9.14 18.57 -6.31
N ALA A 770 9.23 17.93 -5.16
CA ALA A 770 9.26 18.62 -3.88
C ALA A 770 10.62 19.30 -3.69
N ARG A 771 10.64 20.46 -3.03
CA ARG A 771 11.86 21.15 -2.63
C ARG A 771 11.87 21.37 -1.14
N LEU A 772 13.03 21.22 -0.51
CA LEU A 772 13.19 21.46 0.93
C LEU A 772 12.95 22.94 1.24
N GLY A 773 12.14 23.24 2.27
CA GLY A 773 11.83 24.61 2.69
C GLY A 773 13.04 25.35 3.29
N VAL A 774 13.05 26.68 3.15
CA VAL A 774 14.09 27.58 3.68
C VAL A 774 13.59 28.19 5.00
N ALA A 775 13.66 27.43 6.10
CA ALA A 775 13.31 27.82 7.48
C ALA A 775 11.87 28.32 7.77
N GLY A 776 11.36 27.92 8.95
CA GLY A 776 10.21 28.50 9.68
C GLY A 776 9.02 28.98 8.86
N PHE A 777 8.27 28.05 8.24
CA PHE A 777 6.94 28.40 7.75
C PHE A 777 6.00 28.54 8.97
N ASP A 778 5.81 29.78 9.41
CA ASP A 778 4.78 30.14 10.37
C ASP A 778 3.41 29.90 9.71
N GLY A 779 2.55 29.10 10.32
CA GLY A 779 1.28 28.61 9.78
C GLY A 779 0.21 29.67 9.52
N GLY A 780 0.59 30.87 9.06
CA GLY A 780 -0.30 31.95 8.69
C GLY A 780 -0.71 32.89 9.83
N LEU A 781 -0.12 32.80 11.02
CA LEU A 781 -0.43 33.68 12.15
C LEU A 781 0.84 34.33 12.74
N GLY A 782 1.55 35.11 11.91
CA GLY A 782 2.52 36.13 12.32
C GLY A 782 3.83 35.62 12.90
N GLN A 783 4.95 35.92 12.21
CA GLN A 783 6.33 35.60 12.60
C GLN A 783 6.55 35.61 14.12
N LYS A 784 6.48 34.44 14.77
CA LYS A 784 7.18 34.22 16.03
C LYS A 784 8.49 33.51 15.72
N GLU A 785 9.59 34.21 15.97
CA GLU A 785 10.89 33.57 16.21
C GLU A 785 10.70 32.55 17.35
N VAL A 786 10.51 31.28 17.01
CA VAL A 786 10.66 30.21 17.99
C VAL A 786 12.13 29.90 18.09
N GLY A 787 12.81 30.69 18.93
CA GLY A 787 14.00 30.22 19.63
C GLY A 787 13.58 29.04 20.52
N GLY A 788 13.82 27.82 20.04
CA GLY A 788 13.56 26.59 20.78
C GLY A 788 14.02 25.38 19.97
N LYS A 789 15.08 24.72 20.48
CA LYS A 789 15.69 23.45 20.00
C LYS A 789 14.99 22.79 18.80
N ASP A 790 15.70 22.73 17.66
CA ASP A 790 15.36 22.00 16.42
C ASP A 790 14.27 20.93 16.63
N SER A 791 13.05 21.21 16.17
CA SER A 791 11.95 20.23 16.23
C SER A 791 12.18 19.02 15.30
N GLY A 792 13.24 19.04 14.47
CA GLY A 792 13.63 17.96 13.57
C GLY A 792 12.67 17.72 12.40
N HIS A 793 11.53 18.42 12.34
CA HIS A 793 10.53 18.30 11.29
C HIS A 793 10.95 19.09 10.04
N ARG A 794 10.72 18.47 8.87
CA ARG A 794 11.09 19.05 7.57
C ARG A 794 9.88 19.46 6.77
N TRP A 795 10.04 20.60 6.11
CA TRP A 795 9.02 21.22 5.30
C TRP A 795 9.36 21.10 3.83
N TYR A 796 8.34 20.87 3.01
CA TYR A 796 8.50 20.70 1.58
C TYR A 796 7.55 21.62 0.84
N ARG A 797 8.06 22.25 -0.23
CA ARG A 797 7.28 23.02 -1.20
C ARG A 797 7.14 22.22 -2.48
N VAL A 798 5.92 22.03 -2.94
CA VAL A 798 5.61 21.37 -4.21
C VAL A 798 4.79 22.34 -5.06
N CYS A 799 5.18 22.54 -6.32
CA CYS A 799 4.41 23.36 -7.25
C CYS A 799 3.60 22.49 -8.19
N GLY A 800 2.52 23.04 -8.74
CA GLY A 800 1.79 22.45 -9.85
C GLY A 800 1.41 23.51 -10.88
N ALA A 801 1.24 23.10 -12.13
CA ALA A 801 0.76 23.99 -13.18
C ALA A 801 -0.27 23.28 -14.07
N GLY A 802 -1.24 24.03 -14.59
CA GLY A 802 -2.21 23.52 -15.55
C GLY A 802 -2.58 24.59 -16.57
N GLU A 803 -3.05 24.14 -17.74
CA GLU A 803 -3.52 24.99 -18.82
C GLU A 803 -4.64 24.26 -19.57
N ASN A 804 -5.63 25.00 -20.09
CA ASN A 804 -6.70 24.44 -20.92
C ASN A 804 -6.60 24.90 -22.40
N SER A 805 -7.54 24.46 -23.23
CA SER A 805 -7.59 24.85 -24.66
C SER A 805 -7.79 26.34 -24.86
N ASP A 806 -8.49 26.99 -23.93
CA ASP A 806 -8.98 28.36 -24.04
C ASP A 806 -7.94 29.39 -23.53
N GLY A 807 -6.74 28.93 -23.18
CA GLY A 807 -5.64 29.77 -22.69
C GLY A 807 -5.74 30.17 -21.22
N ALA A 808 -6.68 29.60 -20.46
CA ALA A 808 -6.70 29.74 -19.01
C ALA A 808 -5.55 28.94 -18.38
N THR A 809 -4.92 29.52 -17.35
CA THR A 809 -3.79 28.89 -16.64
C THR A 809 -4.08 28.77 -15.15
N TRP A 810 -3.49 27.75 -14.54
CA TRP A 810 -3.55 27.51 -13.10
C TRP A 810 -2.15 27.29 -12.56
N LYS A 811 -1.83 27.91 -11.42
CA LYS A 811 -0.61 27.68 -10.65
C LYS A 811 -0.98 27.23 -9.25
N TYR A 812 -0.37 26.13 -8.83
CA TYR A 812 -0.58 25.51 -7.53
C TYR A 812 0.70 25.57 -6.71
N GLU A 813 0.56 25.78 -5.42
CA GLU A 813 1.65 25.70 -4.46
C GLU A 813 1.17 24.95 -3.21
N PHE A 814 1.81 23.85 -2.88
CA PHE A 814 1.50 23.00 -1.73
C PHE A 814 2.65 23.06 -0.73
N HIS A 815 2.34 23.33 0.54
CA HIS A 815 3.28 23.30 1.65
C HIS A 815 3.00 22.07 2.51
N LEU A 816 3.99 21.19 2.60
CA LEU A 816 3.90 19.93 3.32
C LEU A 816 4.81 19.94 4.54
N GLU A 817 4.34 19.31 5.61
CA GLU A 817 5.17 18.83 6.71
C GLU A 817 5.16 17.30 6.64
N GLY A 818 6.34 16.69 6.44
CA GLY A 818 6.42 15.24 6.19
C GLY A 818 5.56 14.83 4.99
N VAL A 819 4.44 14.14 5.26
CA VAL A 819 3.50 13.64 4.24
C VAL A 819 2.14 14.35 4.24
N SER A 820 1.91 15.36 5.10
CA SER A 820 0.65 16.12 5.15
C SER A 820 0.77 17.48 4.49
N ILE A 821 -0.26 17.90 3.74
CA ILE A 821 -0.39 19.30 3.29
C ILE A 821 -0.97 20.12 4.45
N ILE A 822 -0.27 21.17 4.84
CA ILE A 822 -0.66 22.09 5.91
C ILE A 822 -1.40 23.30 5.33
N ARG A 823 -0.98 23.74 4.15
CA ARG A 823 -1.57 24.85 3.39
C ARG A 823 -1.31 24.63 1.90
N TRP A 824 -2.24 25.08 1.07
CA TRP A 824 -1.98 25.20 -0.35
C TRP A 824 -2.68 26.39 -0.99
N GLU A 825 -2.23 26.75 -2.18
CA GLU A 825 -2.70 27.90 -2.94
C GLU A 825 -2.96 27.49 -4.39
N CYS A 826 -4.00 28.08 -4.96
CA CYS A 826 -4.30 28.01 -6.39
C CYS A 826 -4.53 29.41 -6.95
N VAL A 827 -3.74 29.80 -7.94
CA VAL A 827 -3.93 31.02 -8.72
C VAL A 827 -4.39 30.63 -10.12
N SER A 828 -5.61 30.99 -10.48
CA SER A 828 -6.15 30.82 -11.83
C SER A 828 -6.21 32.14 -12.56
N GLU A 829 -5.83 32.12 -13.83
CA GLU A 829 -5.85 33.29 -14.70
C GLU A 829 -6.62 32.99 -15.98
N THR A 830 -7.51 33.89 -16.39
CA THR A 830 -8.28 33.78 -17.63
C THR A 830 -8.21 35.09 -18.40
N ALA A 831 -7.69 35.03 -19.63
CA ALA A 831 -7.74 36.14 -20.57
C ALA A 831 -9.14 36.18 -21.22
N ARG A 832 -9.83 37.32 -21.14
CA ARG A 832 -11.08 37.57 -21.86
C ARG A 832 -10.86 38.70 -22.86
N LEU A 833 -11.68 38.75 -23.91
CA LEU A 833 -11.68 39.86 -24.89
C LEU A 833 -11.84 41.25 -24.23
N SER A 834 -12.43 41.32 -23.04
CA SER A 834 -12.69 42.55 -22.28
C SER A 834 -11.70 42.83 -21.14
N GLY A 835 -10.64 42.04 -20.99
CA GLY A 835 -9.63 42.21 -19.93
C GLY A 835 -9.17 40.91 -19.23
N ARG A 836 -8.41 41.05 -18.15
CA ARG A 836 -7.74 39.95 -17.43
C ARG A 836 -8.43 39.68 -16.09
N LYS A 837 -8.75 38.41 -15.81
CA LYS A 837 -9.27 37.96 -14.50
C LYS A 837 -8.25 37.06 -13.81
N VAL A 838 -7.86 37.41 -12.59
CA VAL A 838 -6.98 36.61 -11.73
C VAL A 838 -7.73 36.26 -10.46
N THR A 839 -7.81 34.97 -10.14
CA THR A 839 -8.40 34.49 -8.89
C THR A 839 -7.34 33.72 -8.10
N ARG A 840 -7.05 34.18 -6.89
CA ARG A 840 -6.17 33.52 -5.93
C ARG A 840 -6.99 32.92 -4.81
N THR A 841 -6.90 31.60 -4.61
CA THR A 841 -7.55 30.91 -3.49
C THR A 841 -6.49 30.25 -2.62
N VAL A 842 -6.52 30.54 -1.32
CA VAL A 842 -5.64 29.94 -0.31
C VAL A 842 -6.48 29.01 0.55
N TYR A 843 -5.99 27.79 0.76
CA TYR A 843 -6.62 26.75 1.55
C TYR A 843 -5.76 26.42 2.76
N ILE A 844 -6.41 26.36 3.92
CA ILE A 844 -5.80 26.02 5.20
C ILE A 844 -6.66 24.92 5.84
N ARG A 845 -6.02 23.96 6.51
CA ARG A 845 -6.73 22.88 7.21
C ARG A 845 -7.57 23.44 8.36
#